data_AF-W4VCC3-F1
#
_entry.id   AF-W4VCC3-F1
#
_cell.length_a   1.000
_cell.length_b   1.000
_cell.length_c   1.000
_cell.angle_alpha   90.00
_cell.angle_beta   90.00
_cell.angle_gamma   90.00
#
_symmetry.space_group_name_H-M   'P 1'
#
loop_
_entity.id
_entity.type
_entity.pdbx_description
1 polymer ?
#
loop_
_entity_poly.entity_id
_entity_poly.type
_entity_poly.pdbx_seq_one_letter_code
_entity_poly.pdbx_strand_id
1 'polypeptide(L)'
;MRARSIERLLLGRNVVRFVIDEAHCFSAWGQDFRVDYLYIGDFIKSIQEKKNMAGPIPVSCFTATAKPNVIEDIRNYFREKLSIEMELFASTATRRNLRYKVFERNSQEEKYNTLRDLIEEKNCPTIVYASRTKMVDTLAKRLEQDGFSARAFHGKMDKDEKTKNQDAFIKGEIQIMVATSAFGMGVDKKDVGLVVHYDISDSLENYVQEAGRAGRDENITADCYVLYSDEDLNKHFILLNQTKLNIEEIQQVWKAIKDVTRIRLKTSQSALEIARKAGWNENLNDAENRVKAAIAALEDAGYIKRGQNIPRVFANSILAKNVAEAASKINASDRFDEKQKQNAIRIIKSLISSKRRKNPKDEEAESRIDYLSDHLGIPKEEIIQIVNLLREEGILADVKDLVAFIKKKENQKRSLSILKSFVKIENVLLSVFSEEEKIFHIKELNEQAEHYGCRDVTPNSIKTVINLWAIKNWIKREYAGFSANHIAVITMYDRNVFEEKLTKIHELAQFILEYLYDKIKYNAPESRGIKEEDKEETEVEFSVLELKEKFEQRIKLFNTKVSTDDVEDALFYLSRIGALKIDGGFMVIYNSMAIERIEKDNKKRYKVEDYRKLKAFYENRVQQIHIVGEYARKMVSDYKDALQFVDDYFSLNYSSFLNKYFKGSRQDEIKRNITPAKFRQLFGELSPTQLKIITDNESKHIVVAAGPGSGKTRVLVHKLASLMLMEDVKHEQLLMLTFSRAAATEFKKRLLKLIGNAANYIEIKTFHSYCFDLLGRIGTLEKSGEVIREAVRRIKSGEVEPGRITKTVLVIDEAQDMDADEFELIGTLMEKNEDMRVIAVGDDDQNIYEFRGASSKYLERLIKEKNAVMYELVENYRSKSNLVEFTNRFVKKISHRLKNIPIVAVWKDDGKIKLVRYKSSNLITPVVSDILNTGLSGSTCVLTKSNEEALQIAGLLTKNGMQAKLIQSNEGFNLYNLLEVRYFLNCLNLFPNTYMIGEDTWADAKRKLRDKFYARPNLELCLNIIKDFEATNPKNKYKSDLEIFIRESKMEDFLQKGWRLYLFLPFTRRREESLTMYF
;
A
#
# COMPACT_ATOMS: atom_id res chain seq x y z
N MET A 1 0.22 31.27 2.07
CA MET A 1 -0.56 32.45 1.62
C MET A 1 -2.08 32.28 1.71
N ARG A 2 -2.69 31.14 1.31
CA ARG A 2 -4.17 30.89 1.39
C ARG A 2 -4.82 30.93 2.80
N ALA A 3 -4.24 31.58 3.81
CA ALA A 3 -4.71 31.62 5.20
C ALA A 3 -5.14 33.05 5.63
N ARG A 4 -6.32 33.16 6.27
CA ARG A 4 -6.92 34.45 6.68
C ARG A 4 -6.12 35.23 7.73
N SER A 5 -5.37 34.54 8.59
CA SER A 5 -4.47 35.15 9.57
C SER A 5 -3.36 35.94 8.88
N ILE A 6 -2.68 35.32 7.91
CA ILE A 6 -1.64 35.95 7.09
C ILE A 6 -2.21 37.11 6.28
N GLU A 7 -3.39 36.95 5.66
CA GLU A 7 -4.05 38.06 4.95
C GLU A 7 -4.30 39.26 5.87
N ARG A 8 -4.92 39.06 7.05
CA ARG A 8 -5.18 40.13 8.01
C ARG A 8 -3.90 40.81 8.50
N LEU A 9 -2.85 40.03 8.80
CA LEU A 9 -1.55 40.54 9.26
C LEU A 9 -0.86 41.39 8.18
N LEU A 10 -0.95 40.99 6.90
CA LEU A 10 -0.39 41.75 5.79
C LEU A 10 -1.24 42.95 5.40
N LEU A 11 -2.57 42.93 5.62
CA LEU A 11 -3.43 44.10 5.48
C LEU A 11 -3.06 45.19 6.52
N GLY A 12 -2.82 44.81 7.78
CA GLY A 12 -2.44 45.71 8.86
C GLY A 12 -0.97 46.16 8.88
N ARG A 13 -0.19 45.92 7.82
CA ARG A 13 1.24 46.30 7.71
C ARG A 13 1.54 46.90 6.34
N ASN A 14 2.51 47.80 6.25
CA ASN A 14 3.07 48.16 4.95
C ASN A 14 3.90 46.97 4.40
N VAL A 15 3.80 46.68 3.10
CA VAL A 15 4.48 45.56 2.45
C VAL A 15 5.22 46.12 1.23
N VAL A 16 6.53 46.32 1.39
CA VAL A 16 7.36 47.04 0.41
C VAL A 16 7.83 46.15 -0.76
N ARG A 17 7.93 44.84 -0.54
CA ARG A 17 8.33 43.85 -1.55
C ARG A 17 7.89 42.44 -1.14
N PHE A 18 7.58 41.59 -2.11
CA PHE A 18 7.57 40.14 -1.94
C PHE A 18 8.87 39.54 -2.50
N VAL A 19 9.54 38.73 -1.69
CA VAL A 19 10.69 37.90 -2.09
C VAL A 19 10.21 36.46 -2.16
N ILE A 20 10.51 35.78 -3.27
CA ILE A 20 10.07 34.42 -3.57
C ILE A 20 11.31 33.61 -3.96
N ASP A 21 11.62 32.60 -3.16
CA ASP A 21 12.70 31.66 -3.42
C ASP A 21 12.18 30.42 -4.19
N GLU A 22 13.09 29.66 -4.79
CA GLU A 22 12.83 28.51 -5.67
C GLU A 22 11.72 28.77 -6.72
N ALA A 23 11.76 29.95 -7.34
CA ALA A 23 10.76 30.46 -8.29
C ALA A 23 10.56 29.57 -9.54
N HIS A 24 11.44 28.61 -9.81
CA HIS A 24 11.16 27.56 -10.81
C HIS A 24 9.85 26.81 -10.52
N CYS A 25 9.36 26.81 -9.27
CA CYS A 25 8.09 26.21 -8.84
C CYS A 25 6.84 26.73 -9.56
N PHE A 26 6.88 27.92 -10.19
CA PHE A 26 5.76 28.46 -10.98
C PHE A 26 5.55 27.74 -12.32
N SER A 27 6.60 27.15 -12.90
CA SER A 27 6.58 26.61 -14.27
C SER A 27 6.26 25.11 -14.29
N ALA A 28 5.37 24.70 -15.20
CA ALA A 28 5.16 23.29 -15.52
C ALA A 28 6.36 22.64 -16.27
N TRP A 29 7.34 23.45 -16.69
CA TRP A 29 8.62 23.00 -17.22
C TRP A 29 9.74 22.96 -16.15
N GLY A 30 9.42 23.29 -14.89
CA GLY A 30 10.37 23.37 -13.77
C GLY A 30 10.66 22.05 -13.04
N GLN A 31 11.82 22.01 -12.38
CA GLN A 31 12.34 20.84 -11.64
C GLN A 31 11.53 20.45 -10.39
N ASP A 32 10.63 21.31 -9.89
CA ASP A 32 9.63 20.99 -8.86
C ASP A 32 8.39 21.89 -8.99
N PHE A 33 7.43 21.53 -9.84
CA PHE A 33 6.23 22.35 -10.06
C PHE A 33 5.25 22.24 -8.89
N ARG A 34 4.96 23.38 -8.23
CA ARG A 34 4.12 23.42 -7.02
C ARG A 34 2.89 24.31 -7.25
N VAL A 35 1.71 23.72 -7.47
CA VAL A 35 0.51 24.50 -7.87
C VAL A 35 0.08 25.57 -6.84
N ASP A 36 0.39 25.40 -5.55
CA ASP A 36 0.14 26.47 -4.55
C ASP A 36 0.98 27.75 -4.78
N TYR A 37 2.06 27.72 -5.59
CA TYR A 37 2.74 28.93 -6.08
C TYR A 37 1.87 29.72 -7.05
N LEU A 38 1.07 29.07 -7.91
CA LEU A 38 0.19 29.76 -8.88
C LEU A 38 -0.87 30.66 -8.22
N TYR A 39 -1.08 30.55 -6.90
CA TYR A 39 -1.94 31.44 -6.11
C TYR A 39 -1.25 32.75 -5.67
N ILE A 40 0.08 32.86 -5.73
CA ILE A 40 0.84 33.98 -5.15
C ILE A 40 0.46 35.32 -5.82
N GLY A 41 0.36 35.37 -7.15
CA GLY A 41 -0.08 36.55 -7.89
C GLY A 41 -1.50 36.99 -7.53
N ASP A 42 -2.47 36.06 -7.47
CA ASP A 42 -3.85 36.37 -7.07
C ASP A 42 -3.94 36.86 -5.62
N PHE A 43 -3.06 36.36 -4.73
CA PHE A 43 -2.95 36.81 -3.35
C PHE A 43 -2.41 38.24 -3.25
N ILE A 44 -1.29 38.54 -3.93
CA ILE A 44 -0.68 39.88 -3.95
C ILE A 44 -1.68 40.90 -4.54
N LYS A 45 -2.38 40.53 -5.62
CA LYS A 45 -3.44 41.34 -6.22
C LYS A 45 -4.55 41.67 -5.22
N SER A 46 -5.06 40.68 -4.49
CA SER A 46 -6.12 40.91 -3.51
C SER A 46 -5.66 41.77 -2.32
N ILE A 47 -4.38 41.74 -1.95
CA ILE A 47 -3.80 42.66 -0.95
C ILE A 47 -3.75 44.11 -1.49
N GLN A 48 -3.33 44.31 -2.74
CA GLN A 48 -3.32 45.63 -3.39
C GLN A 48 -4.73 46.24 -3.47
N GLU A 49 -5.70 45.46 -3.96
CA GLU A 49 -7.11 45.85 -4.08
C GLU A 49 -7.70 46.24 -2.71
N LYS A 50 -7.54 45.38 -1.69
CA LYS A 50 -8.09 45.61 -0.34
C LYS A 50 -7.45 46.78 0.42
N LYS A 51 -6.23 47.18 0.05
CA LYS A 51 -5.54 48.36 0.57
C LYS A 51 -5.80 49.63 -0.25
N ASN A 52 -6.50 49.52 -1.38
CA ASN A 52 -6.70 50.60 -2.35
C ASN A 52 -5.36 51.25 -2.80
N MET A 53 -4.33 50.42 -3.04
CA MET A 53 -2.99 50.90 -3.39
C MET A 53 -2.93 51.40 -4.84
N ALA A 54 -2.39 52.61 -5.01
CA ALA A 54 -2.26 53.27 -6.32
C ALA A 54 -1.17 52.67 -7.24
N GLY A 55 -0.41 51.68 -6.79
CA GLY A 55 0.65 51.03 -7.56
C GLY A 55 0.91 49.59 -7.11
N PRO A 56 1.55 48.76 -7.98
CA PRO A 56 1.83 47.35 -7.69
C PRO A 56 2.90 47.18 -6.60
N ILE A 57 2.81 46.10 -5.83
CA ILE A 57 3.84 45.74 -4.85
C ILE A 57 5.00 45.05 -5.60
N PRO A 58 6.25 45.54 -5.48
CA PRO A 58 7.41 44.90 -6.10
C PRO A 58 7.56 43.42 -5.73
N VAL A 59 7.95 42.61 -6.71
CA VAL A 59 8.25 41.18 -6.55
C VAL A 59 9.72 40.93 -6.89
N SER A 60 10.34 39.92 -6.29
CA SER A 60 11.68 39.44 -6.66
C SER A 60 11.75 37.93 -6.51
N CYS A 61 12.22 37.27 -7.57
CA CYS A 61 12.19 35.83 -7.74
C CYS A 61 13.62 35.29 -7.82
N PHE A 62 13.93 34.31 -6.99
CA PHE A 62 15.24 33.65 -6.91
C PHE A 62 15.08 32.16 -7.21
N THR A 63 16.08 31.55 -7.86
CA THR A 63 16.14 30.10 -8.14
C THR A 63 17.59 29.75 -8.51
N ALA A 64 18.07 28.59 -8.08
CA ALA A 64 19.44 28.16 -8.37
C ALA A 64 19.61 27.67 -9.83
N THR A 65 18.56 27.08 -10.39
CA THR A 65 18.49 26.53 -11.75
C THR A 65 17.20 27.01 -12.43
N ALA A 66 17.28 27.39 -13.70
CA ALA A 66 16.12 27.66 -14.56
C ALA A 66 16.51 27.58 -16.04
N LYS A 67 15.66 26.94 -16.86
CA LYS A 67 15.75 26.95 -18.33
C LYS A 67 15.12 28.23 -18.89
N PRO A 68 15.42 28.65 -20.14
CA PRO A 68 14.78 29.79 -20.78
C PRO A 68 13.24 29.78 -20.69
N ASN A 69 12.60 28.65 -21.03
CA ASN A 69 11.14 28.47 -20.90
C ASN A 69 10.60 28.68 -19.47
N VAL A 70 11.37 28.27 -18.44
CA VAL A 70 10.99 28.46 -17.03
C VAL A 70 11.06 29.93 -16.65
N ILE A 71 12.08 30.65 -17.12
CA ILE A 71 12.22 32.10 -16.92
C ILE A 71 11.07 32.84 -17.61
N GLU A 72 10.72 32.46 -18.85
CA GLU A 72 9.59 33.03 -19.58
C GLU A 72 8.25 32.79 -18.89
N ASP A 73 7.97 31.55 -18.43
CA ASP A 73 6.76 31.22 -17.65
C ASP A 73 6.60 32.13 -16.42
N ILE A 74 7.67 32.31 -15.63
CA ILE A 74 7.63 33.15 -14.42
C ILE A 74 7.37 34.62 -14.79
N ARG A 75 8.01 35.14 -15.84
CA ARG A 75 7.82 36.53 -16.31
C ARG A 75 6.40 36.75 -16.84
N ASN A 76 5.89 35.82 -17.64
CA ASN A 76 4.53 35.87 -18.19
C ASN A 76 3.48 35.80 -17.07
N TYR A 77 3.66 34.90 -16.09
CA TYR A 77 2.77 34.78 -14.92
C TYR A 77 2.64 36.11 -14.16
N PHE A 78 3.75 36.79 -13.84
CA PHE A 78 3.70 38.06 -13.10
C PHE A 78 3.20 39.24 -13.95
N ARG A 79 3.46 39.24 -15.27
CA ARG A 79 2.84 40.18 -16.21
C ARG A 79 1.32 40.03 -16.24
N GLU A 80 0.81 38.82 -16.43
CA GLU A 80 -0.64 38.56 -16.53
C GLU A 80 -1.38 38.78 -15.20
N LYS A 81 -0.78 38.39 -14.06
CA LYS A 81 -1.44 38.46 -12.75
C LYS A 81 -1.38 39.84 -12.09
N LEU A 82 -0.25 40.54 -12.22
CA LEU A 82 0.03 41.78 -11.47
C LEU A 82 0.39 42.99 -12.35
N SER A 83 0.46 42.84 -13.68
CA SER A 83 1.00 43.86 -14.60
C SER A 83 2.45 44.26 -14.27
N ILE A 84 3.25 43.32 -13.77
CA ILE A 84 4.67 43.55 -13.43
C ILE A 84 5.56 42.98 -14.54
N GLU A 85 6.33 43.84 -15.20
CA GLU A 85 7.50 43.42 -15.96
C GLU A 85 8.63 43.08 -15.00
N MET A 86 9.25 41.90 -15.16
CA MET A 86 10.42 41.52 -14.38
C MET A 86 11.70 41.65 -15.20
N GLU A 87 12.68 42.33 -14.59
CA GLU A 87 14.08 42.37 -14.98
C GLU A 87 14.77 41.03 -14.65
N LEU A 88 15.72 40.61 -15.49
CA LEU A 88 16.40 39.32 -15.37
C LEU A 88 17.87 39.52 -14.98
N PHE A 89 18.23 39.07 -13.77
CA PHE A 89 19.62 38.97 -13.32
C PHE A 89 20.03 37.49 -13.37
N ALA A 90 20.94 37.15 -14.28
CA ALA A 90 21.41 35.78 -14.49
C ALA A 90 22.94 35.70 -14.44
N SER A 91 23.48 34.73 -13.71
CA SER A 91 24.92 34.45 -13.64
C SER A 91 25.29 33.25 -14.50
N THR A 92 26.32 33.40 -15.34
CA THR A 92 26.82 32.36 -16.26
C THR A 92 27.99 31.55 -15.66
N ALA A 93 28.10 31.52 -14.33
CA ALA A 93 29.27 31.04 -13.61
C ALA A 93 29.40 29.51 -13.60
N THR A 94 30.07 28.95 -14.61
CA THR A 94 30.48 27.54 -14.63
C THR A 94 31.57 27.27 -13.58
N ARG A 95 31.27 26.39 -12.62
CA ARG A 95 32.14 26.09 -11.47
C ARG A 95 33.33 25.19 -11.87
N ARG A 96 34.42 25.81 -12.34
CA ARG A 96 35.61 25.14 -12.89
C ARG A 96 36.38 24.26 -11.90
N ASN A 97 36.12 24.39 -10.61
CA ASN A 97 36.74 23.60 -9.54
C ASN A 97 36.02 22.26 -9.27
N LEU A 98 34.96 21.93 -10.01
CA LEU A 98 34.24 20.65 -9.89
C LEU A 98 34.70 19.64 -10.95
N ARG A 99 35.01 18.41 -10.52
CA ARG A 99 35.38 17.28 -11.38
C ARG A 99 34.29 16.23 -11.38
N TYR A 100 33.68 15.99 -12.53
CA TYR A 100 32.59 15.01 -12.67
C TYR A 100 33.13 13.63 -13.08
N LYS A 101 32.49 12.55 -12.60
CA LYS A 101 32.79 11.18 -13.07
C LYS A 101 31.60 10.25 -12.86
N VAL A 102 31.44 9.27 -13.75
CA VAL A 102 30.44 8.21 -13.61
C VAL A 102 31.14 6.85 -13.56
N PHE A 103 30.72 6.01 -12.63
CA PHE A 103 31.14 4.63 -12.49
C PHE A 103 29.92 3.72 -12.70
N GLU A 104 29.91 2.93 -13.78
CA GLU A 104 28.86 1.95 -14.00
C GLU A 104 29.04 0.75 -13.04
N ARG A 105 28.03 0.48 -12.22
CA ARG A 105 28.05 -0.51 -11.13
C ARG A 105 26.68 -1.19 -11.02
N ASN A 106 26.61 -2.46 -11.43
CA ASN A 106 25.34 -3.14 -11.71
C ASN A 106 24.79 -3.95 -10.52
N SER A 107 25.59 -4.17 -9.47
CA SER A 107 25.10 -4.69 -8.18
C SER A 107 25.22 -3.68 -7.03
N GLN A 108 24.44 -3.89 -5.97
CA GLN A 108 24.46 -3.01 -4.79
C GLN A 108 25.76 -3.17 -3.97
N GLU A 109 26.38 -4.35 -3.96
CA GLU A 109 27.67 -4.57 -3.28
C GLU A 109 28.81 -3.90 -4.06
N GLU A 110 28.81 -3.97 -5.40
CA GLU A 110 29.71 -3.18 -6.25
C GLU A 110 29.61 -1.68 -5.97
N LYS A 111 28.39 -1.14 -5.85
CA LYS A 111 28.16 0.26 -5.50
C LYS A 111 28.67 0.57 -4.09
N TYR A 112 28.37 -0.27 -3.10
CA TYR A 112 28.82 -0.03 -1.72
C TYR A 112 30.34 -0.03 -1.59
N ASN A 113 31.01 -1.03 -2.17
CA ASN A 113 32.47 -1.10 -2.14
C ASN A 113 33.07 0.12 -2.84
N THR A 114 32.58 0.47 -4.04
CA THR A 114 33.04 1.69 -4.75
C THR A 114 32.81 2.96 -3.93
N LEU A 115 31.66 3.10 -3.24
CA LEU A 115 31.40 4.24 -2.36
C LEU A 115 32.42 4.33 -1.22
N ARG A 116 32.68 3.21 -0.54
CA ARG A 116 33.60 3.14 0.60
C ARG A 116 35.04 3.45 0.15
N ASP A 117 35.50 2.80 -0.91
CA ASP A 117 36.86 2.97 -1.45
C ASP A 117 37.09 4.44 -1.90
N LEU A 118 36.05 5.11 -2.43
CA LEU A 118 36.09 6.54 -2.78
C LEU A 118 36.12 7.47 -1.54
N ILE A 119 35.40 7.13 -0.47
CA ILE A 119 35.44 7.91 0.78
C ILE A 119 36.84 7.80 1.42
N GLU A 120 37.43 6.59 1.41
CA GLU A 120 38.76 6.30 1.93
C GLU A 120 39.87 7.00 1.11
N GLU A 121 39.77 7.02 -0.23
CA GLU A 121 40.71 7.74 -1.11
C GLU A 121 40.71 9.25 -0.85
N LYS A 122 39.53 9.87 -0.67
CA LYS A 122 39.42 11.34 -0.59
C LYS A 122 39.59 11.91 0.82
N ASN A 123 39.22 11.16 1.86
CA ASN A 123 39.34 11.53 3.27
C ASN A 123 38.94 12.99 3.58
N CYS A 124 37.75 13.39 3.10
CA CYS A 124 37.27 14.76 3.15
C CYS A 124 35.75 14.85 3.44
N PRO A 125 35.22 16.02 3.83
CA PRO A 125 33.79 16.19 4.07
C PRO A 125 32.95 15.82 2.84
N THR A 126 32.08 14.83 3.01
CA THR A 126 31.43 14.10 1.91
C THR A 126 29.91 14.12 2.05
N ILE A 127 29.19 14.29 0.93
CA ILE A 127 27.73 14.09 0.86
C ILE A 127 27.43 12.89 -0.05
N VAL A 128 26.62 11.94 0.42
CA VAL A 128 26.24 10.73 -0.33
C VAL A 128 24.74 10.75 -0.61
N TYR A 129 24.34 10.96 -1.86
CA TYR A 129 22.94 11.02 -2.27
C TYR A 129 22.37 9.65 -2.66
N ALA A 130 21.20 9.29 -2.11
CA ALA A 130 20.47 8.06 -2.43
C ALA A 130 18.95 8.30 -2.54
N SER A 131 18.28 7.53 -3.39
CA SER A 131 16.89 7.76 -3.83
C SER A 131 15.80 7.45 -2.79
N ARG A 132 16.12 6.67 -1.75
CA ARG A 132 15.12 6.14 -0.79
C ARG A 132 15.60 6.27 0.65
N THR A 133 14.71 6.70 1.54
CA THR A 133 15.01 6.91 2.98
C THR A 133 15.66 5.68 3.63
N LYS A 134 15.08 4.48 3.43
CA LYS A 134 15.66 3.24 3.96
C LYS A 134 17.05 2.93 3.39
N MET A 135 17.36 3.35 2.16
CA MET A 135 18.72 3.18 1.62
C MET A 135 19.70 4.10 2.37
N VAL A 136 19.31 5.37 2.59
CA VAL A 136 20.08 6.32 3.41
C VAL A 136 20.34 5.78 4.82
N ASP A 137 19.31 5.26 5.51
CA ASP A 137 19.46 4.59 6.82
C ASP A 137 20.48 3.43 6.78
N THR A 138 20.40 2.60 5.74
CA THR A 138 21.19 1.37 5.62
C THR A 138 22.66 1.70 5.29
N LEU A 139 22.90 2.63 4.37
CA LEU A 139 24.22 3.08 3.98
C LEU A 139 24.93 3.82 5.12
N ALA A 140 24.24 4.73 5.83
CA ALA A 140 24.81 5.44 6.97
C ALA A 140 25.26 4.45 8.08
N LYS A 141 24.41 3.47 8.41
CA LYS A 141 24.73 2.45 9.42
C LYS A 141 25.85 1.50 8.97
N ARG A 142 25.90 1.13 7.69
CA ARG A 142 26.97 0.26 7.17
C ARG A 142 28.31 1.00 7.13
N LEU A 143 28.34 2.27 6.73
CA LEU A 143 29.53 3.11 6.84
C LEU A 143 29.98 3.32 8.29
N GLU A 144 29.07 3.53 9.24
CA GLU A 144 29.40 3.59 10.67
C GLU A 144 29.97 2.26 11.20
N GLN A 145 29.45 1.12 10.74
CA GLN A 145 29.98 -0.21 11.07
C GLN A 145 31.36 -0.49 10.45
N ASP A 146 31.62 0.02 9.24
CA ASP A 146 32.93 0.00 8.58
C ASP A 146 33.90 1.06 9.17
N GLY A 147 33.50 1.82 10.19
CA GLY A 147 34.35 2.72 10.98
C GLY A 147 34.31 4.21 10.58
N PHE A 148 33.49 4.59 9.61
CA PHE A 148 33.41 5.97 9.10
C PHE A 148 32.46 6.86 9.92
N SER A 149 32.83 8.13 10.12
CA SER A 149 31.96 9.13 10.77
C SER A 149 30.83 9.58 9.82
N ALA A 150 29.78 8.77 9.74
CA ALA A 150 28.66 8.92 8.82
C ALA A 150 27.30 9.07 9.54
N ARG A 151 26.42 9.96 9.07
CA ARG A 151 25.02 10.06 9.54
C ARG A 151 24.01 10.13 8.40
N ALA A 152 22.76 9.87 8.73
CA ALA A 152 21.61 9.95 7.84
C ALA A 152 20.95 11.35 7.89
N PHE A 153 20.41 11.79 6.75
CA PHE A 153 19.50 12.92 6.63
C PHE A 153 18.42 12.66 5.58
N HIS A 154 17.15 12.56 5.99
CA HIS A 154 16.04 12.47 5.04
C HIS A 154 14.72 13.04 5.58
N GLY A 155 13.79 13.36 4.68
CA GLY A 155 12.50 14.00 5.02
C GLY A 155 11.57 13.21 5.96
N LYS A 156 11.86 11.94 6.26
CA LYS A 156 11.14 11.10 7.23
C LYS A 156 11.86 10.92 8.59
N MET A 157 12.92 11.68 8.88
CA MET A 157 13.57 11.68 10.21
C MET A 157 12.81 12.59 11.19
N ASP A 158 13.02 12.38 12.48
CA ASP A 158 12.69 13.35 13.53
C ASP A 158 13.41 14.68 13.27
N LYS A 159 12.75 15.82 13.53
CA LYS A 159 13.30 17.13 13.14
C LYS A 159 14.52 17.53 13.97
N ASP A 160 14.59 17.21 15.26
CA ASP A 160 15.75 17.54 16.09
C ASP A 160 16.92 16.60 15.78
N GLU A 161 16.68 15.33 15.45
CA GLU A 161 17.73 14.42 14.94
C GLU A 161 18.28 14.94 13.59
N LYS A 162 17.39 15.29 12.67
CA LYS A 162 17.71 15.88 11.36
C LYS A 162 18.53 17.17 11.50
N THR A 163 18.12 18.10 12.37
CA THR A 163 18.85 19.33 12.67
C THR A 163 20.19 19.04 13.35
N LYS A 164 20.24 18.12 14.33
CA LYS A 164 21.49 17.73 15.00
C LYS A 164 22.51 17.17 14.02
N ASN A 165 22.10 16.26 13.14
CA ASN A 165 22.98 15.66 12.13
C ASN A 165 23.49 16.70 11.12
N GLN A 166 22.64 17.66 10.72
CA GLN A 166 23.02 18.79 9.87
C GLN A 166 23.99 19.76 10.58
N ASP A 167 23.69 20.19 11.80
CA ASP A 167 24.53 21.09 12.60
C ASP A 167 25.93 20.48 12.81
N ALA A 168 25.99 19.19 13.15
CA ALA A 168 27.22 18.45 13.36
C ALA A 168 28.07 18.30 12.08
N PHE A 169 27.44 18.05 10.93
CA PHE A 169 28.13 18.02 9.63
C PHE A 169 28.66 19.39 9.21
N ILE A 170 27.88 20.46 9.40
CA ILE A 170 28.30 21.84 9.10
C ILE A 170 29.58 22.19 9.90
N LYS A 171 29.57 21.92 11.21
CA LYS A 171 30.72 22.12 12.12
C LYS A 171 31.92 21.19 11.86
N GLY A 172 31.73 20.08 11.14
CA GLY A 172 32.76 19.04 10.96
C GLY A 172 32.89 18.04 12.12
N GLU A 173 31.92 17.99 13.05
CA GLU A 173 31.82 16.90 14.05
C GLU A 173 31.56 15.53 13.37
N ILE A 174 30.92 15.56 12.19
CA ILE A 174 30.66 14.41 11.31
C ILE A 174 31.18 14.73 9.91
N GLN A 175 31.92 13.80 9.29
CA GLN A 175 32.50 14.01 7.96
C GLN A 175 31.60 13.58 6.80
N ILE A 176 30.76 12.57 6.98
CA ILE A 176 29.95 12.00 5.88
C ILE A 176 28.46 12.18 6.18
N MET A 177 27.74 12.83 5.27
CA MET A 177 26.28 12.92 5.31
C MET A 177 25.65 12.08 4.20
N VAL A 178 25.02 10.97 4.57
CA VAL A 178 24.20 10.18 3.65
C VAL A 178 22.79 10.77 3.64
N ALA A 179 22.27 11.09 2.46
CA ALA A 179 21.08 11.91 2.33
C ALA A 179 20.16 11.55 1.15
N THR A 180 18.88 11.90 1.29
CA THR A 180 18.00 12.16 0.14
C THR A 180 18.17 13.60 -0.36
N SER A 181 17.75 13.89 -1.60
CA SER A 181 17.72 15.24 -2.19
C SER A 181 17.19 16.35 -1.27
N ALA A 182 16.30 16.02 -0.34
CA ALA A 182 15.78 16.90 0.72
C ALA A 182 16.86 17.59 1.62
N PHE A 183 18.12 17.13 1.62
CA PHE A 183 19.25 17.84 2.25
C PHE A 183 19.64 19.12 1.49
N GLY A 184 19.23 19.25 0.22
CA GLY A 184 19.65 20.34 -0.65
C GLY A 184 19.11 21.72 -0.30
N MET A 185 17.99 21.82 0.40
CA MET A 185 17.29 23.11 0.58
C MET A 185 17.85 24.01 1.71
N GLY A 186 18.92 23.64 2.41
CA GLY A 186 19.36 24.42 3.58
C GLY A 186 20.79 24.22 4.08
N VAL A 187 21.71 23.74 3.24
CA VAL A 187 23.09 23.42 3.65
C VAL A 187 24.10 24.26 2.89
N ASP A 188 24.84 25.07 3.64
CA ASP A 188 26.00 25.83 3.19
C ASP A 188 27.23 25.41 4.00
N LYS A 189 28.14 24.68 3.36
CA LYS A 189 29.42 24.23 3.92
C LYS A 189 30.48 24.41 2.85
N LYS A 190 31.53 25.18 3.15
CA LYS A 190 32.52 25.62 2.14
C LYS A 190 33.46 24.50 1.67
N ASP A 191 33.75 23.60 2.59
CA ASP A 191 34.81 22.58 2.57
C ASP A 191 34.34 21.17 2.15
N VAL A 192 33.18 21.04 1.48
CA VAL A 192 32.72 19.75 0.94
C VAL A 192 33.60 19.35 -0.26
N GLY A 193 34.47 18.36 -0.05
CA GLY A 193 35.43 17.91 -1.07
C GLY A 193 34.90 16.80 -1.99
N LEU A 194 33.86 16.07 -1.58
CA LEU A 194 33.29 14.95 -2.33
C LEU A 194 31.76 14.95 -2.27
N VAL A 195 31.11 14.74 -3.42
CA VAL A 195 29.69 14.40 -3.52
C VAL A 195 29.55 13.09 -4.31
N VAL A 196 28.88 12.09 -3.74
CA VAL A 196 28.65 10.79 -4.38
C VAL A 196 27.16 10.50 -4.53
N HIS A 197 26.67 10.47 -5.77
CA HIS A 197 25.32 9.98 -6.11
C HIS A 197 25.33 8.46 -6.17
N TYR A 198 24.97 7.81 -5.06
CA TYR A 198 24.88 6.34 -4.95
C TYR A 198 23.70 5.78 -5.76
N ASP A 199 22.58 6.50 -5.79
CA ASP A 199 21.62 6.43 -6.89
C ASP A 199 21.73 7.76 -7.67
N ILE A 200 21.63 7.74 -9.00
CA ILE A 200 21.58 8.96 -9.81
C ILE A 200 20.31 9.79 -9.49
N SER A 201 20.37 11.11 -9.62
CA SER A 201 19.21 12.01 -9.50
C SER A 201 18.14 11.72 -10.57
N ASP A 202 16.91 12.20 -10.37
CA ASP A 202 15.78 12.03 -11.30
C ASP A 202 15.78 13.01 -12.48
N SER A 203 16.54 14.10 -12.36
CA SER A 203 16.70 15.14 -13.37
C SER A 203 18.12 15.71 -13.34
N LEU A 204 18.55 16.28 -14.47
CA LEU A 204 19.88 16.88 -14.60
C LEU A 204 19.97 18.21 -13.81
N GLU A 205 18.86 18.91 -13.64
CA GLU A 205 18.78 20.11 -12.80
C GLU A 205 19.01 19.79 -11.31
N ASN A 206 18.33 18.76 -10.78
CA ASN A 206 18.58 18.29 -9.41
C ASN A 206 20.02 17.80 -9.23
N TYR A 207 20.56 17.03 -10.20
CA TYR A 207 21.95 16.58 -10.17
C TYR A 207 22.95 17.74 -10.05
N VAL A 208 22.79 18.80 -10.86
CA VAL A 208 23.66 19.98 -10.82
C VAL A 208 23.49 20.76 -9.50
N GLN A 209 22.26 20.89 -8.98
CA GLN A 209 21.99 21.55 -7.69
C GLN A 209 22.49 20.73 -6.48
N GLU A 210 22.65 19.43 -6.61
CA GLU A 210 23.23 18.51 -5.62
C GLU A 210 24.76 18.52 -5.68
N ALA A 211 25.34 18.33 -6.87
CA ALA A 211 26.79 18.35 -7.10
C ALA A 211 27.42 19.72 -6.83
N GLY A 212 26.71 20.82 -7.12
CA GLY A 212 27.17 22.20 -6.89
C GLY A 212 27.44 22.58 -5.43
N ARG A 213 27.18 21.67 -4.47
CA ARG A 213 27.50 21.81 -3.05
C ARG A 213 28.96 21.50 -2.73
N ALA A 214 29.59 20.68 -3.57
CA ALA A 214 31.02 20.45 -3.49
C ALA A 214 31.77 21.74 -3.81
N GLY A 215 33.00 21.89 -3.29
CA GLY A 215 33.91 23.00 -3.62
C GLY A 215 33.25 24.37 -3.55
N ARG A 216 32.49 24.67 -2.48
CA ARG A 216 31.86 26.00 -2.31
C ARG A 216 32.92 27.09 -2.09
N ASP A 217 34.05 26.73 -1.49
CA ASP A 217 35.30 27.48 -1.66
C ASP A 217 35.89 27.23 -3.06
N GLU A 218 36.10 28.29 -3.84
CA GLU A 218 36.65 28.21 -5.20
C GLU A 218 38.12 27.79 -5.22
N ASN A 219 38.84 27.90 -4.09
CA ASN A 219 40.22 27.43 -3.93
C ASN A 219 40.30 25.91 -3.78
N ILE A 220 39.17 25.23 -3.47
CA ILE A 220 39.11 23.78 -3.28
C ILE A 220 38.63 23.12 -4.58
N THR A 221 39.43 22.21 -5.14
CA THR A 221 38.96 21.27 -6.17
C THR A 221 38.15 20.18 -5.51
N ALA A 222 36.93 19.92 -5.98
CA ALA A 222 36.04 18.93 -5.42
C ALA A 222 35.55 17.92 -6.47
N ASP A 223 35.26 16.71 -6.02
CA ASP A 223 34.89 15.56 -6.86
C ASP A 223 33.38 15.26 -6.76
N CYS A 224 32.73 15.06 -7.91
CA CYS A 224 31.28 14.87 -8.05
C CYS A 224 31.00 13.57 -8.83
N TYR A 225 30.82 12.47 -8.11
CA TYR A 225 30.84 11.11 -8.66
C TYR A 225 29.45 10.45 -8.65
N VAL A 226 29.09 9.72 -9.71
CA VAL A 226 27.83 8.94 -9.79
C VAL A 226 28.14 7.45 -9.87
N LEU A 227 27.45 6.66 -9.05
CA LEU A 227 27.45 5.19 -9.13
C LEU A 227 26.22 4.76 -9.91
N TYR A 228 26.36 4.62 -11.23
CA TYR A 228 25.24 4.50 -12.17
C TYR A 228 24.84 3.05 -12.44
N SER A 229 23.53 2.81 -12.55
CA SER A 229 22.94 1.63 -13.18
C SER A 229 21.62 1.99 -13.87
N ASP A 230 21.30 1.32 -14.98
CA ASP A 230 20.03 1.51 -15.71
C ASP A 230 18.78 1.19 -14.84
N GLU A 231 18.93 0.36 -13.80
CA GLU A 231 17.84 0.04 -12.85
C GLU A 231 17.55 1.21 -11.89
N ASP A 232 18.46 2.17 -11.70
CA ASP A 232 18.17 3.38 -10.92
C ASP A 232 17.12 4.25 -11.61
N LEU A 233 17.22 4.40 -12.93
CA LEU A 233 16.22 5.08 -13.74
C LEU A 233 14.88 4.33 -13.67
N ASN A 234 14.90 3.00 -13.67
CA ASN A 234 13.68 2.20 -13.46
C ASN A 234 13.05 2.44 -12.07
N LYS A 235 13.85 2.66 -11.00
CA LYS A 235 13.31 3.08 -9.67
C LYS A 235 12.58 4.41 -9.76
N HIS A 236 13.12 5.39 -10.51
CA HIS A 236 12.53 6.71 -10.69
C HIS A 236 11.24 6.67 -11.50
N PHE A 237 11.22 5.93 -12.61
CA PHE A 237 9.98 5.76 -13.39
C PHE A 237 8.88 5.06 -12.58
N ILE A 238 9.21 4.06 -11.76
CA ILE A 238 8.22 3.41 -10.88
C ILE A 238 7.69 4.40 -9.83
N LEU A 239 8.55 5.21 -9.22
CA LEU A 239 8.14 6.24 -8.26
C LEU A 239 7.26 7.31 -8.93
N LEU A 240 7.60 7.72 -10.16
CA LEU A 240 6.80 8.63 -10.96
C LEU A 240 5.42 8.02 -11.29
N ASN A 241 5.33 6.75 -11.70
CA ASN A 241 4.03 6.11 -11.99
C ASN A 241 3.18 5.93 -10.71
N GLN A 242 3.79 5.65 -9.56
CA GLN A 242 3.09 5.59 -8.27
C GLN A 242 2.56 6.96 -7.82
N THR A 243 3.32 8.03 -8.01
CA THR A 243 2.95 9.40 -7.59
C THR A 243 2.11 10.16 -8.59
N LYS A 244 2.15 9.78 -9.88
CA LYS A 244 1.33 10.33 -10.96
C LYS A 244 -0.17 10.24 -10.64
N LEU A 245 -0.91 11.20 -11.17
CA LEU A 245 -2.37 11.27 -11.10
C LEU A 245 -2.93 11.11 -12.52
N ASN A 246 -3.76 10.08 -12.74
CA ASN A 246 -4.39 9.83 -14.05
C ASN A 246 -5.74 10.57 -14.19
N ILE A 247 -6.36 10.48 -15.37
CA ILE A 247 -7.60 11.22 -15.67
C ILE A 247 -8.81 10.61 -14.95
N GLU A 248 -8.82 9.30 -14.75
CA GLU A 248 -9.82 8.53 -14.01
C GLU A 248 -9.85 8.97 -12.54
N GLU A 249 -8.69 9.16 -11.93
CA GLU A 249 -8.52 9.62 -10.55
C GLU A 249 -9.00 11.08 -10.37
N ILE A 250 -8.69 11.97 -11.33
CA ILE A 250 -9.26 13.33 -11.35
C ILE A 250 -10.79 13.26 -11.52
N GLN A 251 -11.30 12.33 -12.33
CA GLN A 251 -12.74 12.12 -12.53
C GLN A 251 -13.42 11.48 -11.31
N GLN A 252 -12.75 10.65 -10.52
CA GLN A 252 -13.24 10.16 -9.22
C GLN A 252 -13.34 11.31 -8.21
N VAL A 253 -12.32 12.17 -8.13
CA VAL A 253 -12.34 13.39 -7.32
C VAL A 253 -13.42 14.37 -7.79
N TRP A 254 -13.63 14.53 -9.10
CA TRP A 254 -14.71 15.35 -9.65
C TRP A 254 -16.09 14.75 -9.35
N LYS A 255 -16.26 13.42 -9.39
CA LYS A 255 -17.49 12.74 -8.96
C LYS A 255 -17.77 13.01 -7.48
N ALA A 256 -16.79 12.77 -6.61
CA ALA A 256 -16.88 13.08 -5.18
C ALA A 256 -17.26 14.53 -4.92
N ILE A 257 -16.63 15.50 -5.60
CA ILE A 257 -16.95 16.93 -5.48
C ILE A 257 -18.38 17.22 -5.98
N LYS A 258 -18.83 16.63 -7.11
CA LYS A 258 -20.22 16.78 -7.58
C LYS A 258 -21.23 16.24 -6.57
N ASP A 259 -20.95 15.08 -5.96
CA ASP A 259 -21.82 14.47 -4.95
C ASP A 259 -21.89 15.32 -3.67
N VAL A 260 -20.76 15.90 -3.22
CA VAL A 260 -20.73 16.84 -2.09
C VAL A 260 -21.46 18.15 -2.41
N THR A 261 -21.33 18.66 -3.64
CA THR A 261 -21.88 19.96 -4.04
C THR A 261 -23.29 19.89 -4.65
N ARG A 262 -23.92 18.71 -4.67
CA ARG A 262 -25.24 18.44 -5.26
C ARG A 262 -26.35 19.38 -4.75
N ILE A 263 -26.27 19.81 -3.49
CA ILE A 263 -27.25 20.70 -2.84
C ILE A 263 -26.73 22.15 -2.73
N ARG A 264 -25.40 22.35 -2.64
CA ARG A 264 -24.76 23.66 -2.47
C ARG A 264 -23.47 23.71 -3.28
N LEU A 265 -23.34 24.69 -4.18
CA LEU A 265 -22.12 24.89 -4.99
C LEU A 265 -20.87 25.20 -4.14
N LYS A 266 -21.02 25.59 -2.88
CA LYS A 266 -19.91 25.86 -1.94
C LYS A 266 -19.84 24.78 -0.88
N THR A 267 -18.66 24.18 -0.71
CA THR A 267 -18.36 23.20 0.33
C THR A 267 -17.01 23.47 1.01
N SER A 268 -16.77 22.82 2.14
CA SER A 268 -15.49 22.86 2.85
C SER A 268 -15.13 21.47 3.37
N GLN A 269 -14.27 20.78 2.63
CA GLN A 269 -13.85 19.39 2.86
C GLN A 269 -12.32 19.37 3.07
N SER A 270 -11.81 18.41 3.85
CA SER A 270 -10.39 18.05 3.80
C SER A 270 -10.03 17.29 2.53
N ALA A 271 -8.73 17.09 2.28
CA ALA A 271 -8.25 16.24 1.21
C ALA A 271 -8.63 14.76 1.45
N LEU A 272 -8.53 14.27 2.69
CA LEU A 272 -8.82 12.87 3.04
C LEU A 272 -10.29 12.49 2.87
N GLU A 273 -11.23 13.41 3.11
CA GLU A 273 -12.65 13.16 2.82
C GLU A 273 -12.94 12.98 1.34
N ILE A 274 -12.30 13.81 0.51
CA ILE A 274 -12.47 13.76 -0.94
C ILE A 274 -11.81 12.48 -1.46
N ALA A 275 -10.68 12.05 -0.88
CA ALA A 275 -10.07 10.73 -1.15
C ALA A 275 -11.02 9.58 -0.78
N ARG A 276 -11.59 9.59 0.44
CA ARG A 276 -12.53 8.57 0.91
C ARG A 276 -13.81 8.51 0.06
N LYS A 277 -14.32 9.66 -0.41
CA LYS A 277 -15.46 9.74 -1.34
C LYS A 277 -15.11 9.37 -2.79
N ALA A 278 -13.85 9.52 -3.18
CA ALA A 278 -13.31 9.01 -4.45
C ALA A 278 -13.01 7.50 -4.41
N GLY A 279 -13.00 6.88 -3.22
CA GLY A 279 -12.75 5.45 -3.01
C GLY A 279 -11.27 5.08 -2.79
N TRP A 280 -10.42 6.04 -2.41
CA TRP A 280 -8.98 5.83 -2.28
C TRP A 280 -8.60 5.36 -0.86
N ASN A 281 -8.04 4.14 -0.76
CA ASN A 281 -7.61 3.50 0.49
C ASN A 281 -6.06 3.35 0.57
N GLU A 282 -5.31 4.34 0.08
CA GLU A 282 -3.84 4.38 0.15
C GLU A 282 -3.33 4.90 1.52
N ASN A 283 -2.01 5.00 1.71
CA ASN A 283 -1.46 5.68 2.89
C ASN A 283 -1.98 7.13 2.96
N LEU A 284 -2.38 7.57 4.15
CA LEU A 284 -2.90 8.91 4.45
C LEU A 284 -2.19 10.06 3.71
N ASN A 285 -0.87 10.14 3.85
CA ASN A 285 -0.08 11.25 3.30
C ASN A 285 -0.03 11.22 1.76
N ASP A 286 -0.05 10.03 1.16
CA ASP A 286 0.03 9.84 -0.29
C ASP A 286 -1.33 10.21 -0.92
N ALA A 287 -2.43 9.75 -0.31
CA ALA A 287 -3.81 10.10 -0.69
C ALA A 287 -4.10 11.61 -0.57
N GLU A 288 -3.70 12.26 0.54
CA GLU A 288 -3.91 13.70 0.72
C GLU A 288 -3.21 14.52 -0.38
N ASN A 289 -1.94 14.23 -0.67
CA ASN A 289 -1.18 14.99 -1.66
C ASN A 289 -1.74 14.82 -3.07
N ARG A 290 -2.18 13.60 -3.43
CA ARG A 290 -2.83 13.33 -4.71
C ARG A 290 -4.19 14.02 -4.86
N VAL A 291 -4.99 14.13 -3.80
CA VAL A 291 -6.24 14.92 -3.84
C VAL A 291 -5.95 16.42 -4.00
N LYS A 292 -4.93 16.96 -3.34
CA LYS A 292 -4.51 18.37 -3.55
C LYS A 292 -4.14 18.62 -5.01
N ALA A 293 -3.40 17.69 -5.65
CA ALA A 293 -3.08 17.75 -7.07
C ALA A 293 -4.34 17.64 -7.97
N ALA A 294 -5.30 16.78 -7.63
CA ALA A 294 -6.57 16.65 -8.37
C ALA A 294 -7.44 17.92 -8.29
N ILE A 295 -7.55 18.52 -7.10
CA ILE A 295 -8.25 19.79 -6.88
C ILE A 295 -7.56 20.92 -7.66
N ALA A 296 -6.23 20.95 -7.68
CA ALA A 296 -5.45 21.89 -8.47
C ALA A 296 -5.71 21.74 -9.98
N ALA A 297 -5.73 20.52 -10.52
CA ALA A 297 -6.04 20.25 -11.93
C ALA A 297 -7.48 20.62 -12.33
N LEU A 298 -8.44 20.53 -11.39
CA LEU A 298 -9.82 20.98 -11.56
C LEU A 298 -9.98 22.51 -11.41
N GLU A 299 -9.11 23.17 -10.63
CA GLU A 299 -9.07 24.64 -10.49
C GLU A 299 -8.49 25.31 -11.74
N ASP A 300 -7.36 24.81 -12.26
CA ASP A 300 -6.74 25.33 -13.50
C ASP A 300 -7.64 25.13 -14.74
N ALA A 301 -8.38 24.02 -14.81
CA ALA A 301 -9.37 23.76 -15.85
C ALA A 301 -10.73 24.48 -15.61
N GLY A 302 -10.87 25.29 -14.56
CA GLY A 302 -12.06 26.10 -14.29
C GLY A 302 -13.33 25.34 -13.86
N TYR A 303 -13.25 24.05 -13.53
CA TYR A 303 -14.38 23.26 -13.02
C TYR A 303 -14.79 23.72 -11.62
N ILE A 304 -13.78 24.08 -10.82
CA ILE A 304 -13.92 24.59 -9.45
C ILE A 304 -13.05 25.82 -9.24
N LYS A 305 -13.27 26.52 -8.13
CA LYS A 305 -12.41 27.57 -7.59
C LYS A 305 -12.13 27.25 -6.13
N ARG A 306 -10.85 27.15 -5.76
CA ARG A 306 -10.41 26.91 -4.39
C ARG A 306 -10.28 28.27 -3.69
N GLY A 307 -11.01 28.44 -2.60
CA GLY A 307 -10.95 29.65 -1.80
C GLY A 307 -9.66 29.77 -0.99
N GLN A 308 -9.70 30.64 0.01
CA GLN A 308 -8.80 30.54 1.15
C GLN A 308 -9.04 29.19 1.86
N ASN A 309 -7.97 28.58 2.38
CA ASN A 309 -8.11 27.51 3.36
C ASN A 309 -8.84 28.12 4.58
N ILE A 310 -9.76 27.37 5.17
CA ILE A 310 -10.45 27.77 6.40
C ILE A 310 -9.97 26.81 7.50
N PRO A 311 -8.73 26.98 8.02
CA PRO A 311 -8.28 26.21 9.18
C PRO A 311 -9.20 26.58 10.34
N ARG A 312 -10.13 25.67 10.65
CA ARG A 312 -10.86 25.75 11.91
C ARG A 312 -9.91 25.23 12.98
N VAL A 313 -9.28 26.16 13.68
CA VAL A 313 -8.61 25.91 14.96
C VAL A 313 -9.75 25.72 15.96
N PHE A 314 -9.92 24.49 16.42
CA PHE A 314 -11.00 24.16 17.35
C PHE A 314 -10.59 24.31 18.80
N ALA A 315 -9.35 24.75 19.05
CA ALA A 315 -8.60 24.33 20.23
C ALA A 315 -7.13 24.77 20.14
N ASN A 316 -6.40 24.88 21.27
CA ASN A 316 -5.00 25.33 21.23
C ASN A 316 -3.99 24.55 22.09
N SER A 317 -4.33 24.04 23.28
CA SER A 317 -3.37 23.31 24.14
C SER A 317 -4.00 22.19 24.97
N ILE A 318 -3.22 21.17 25.31
CA ILE A 318 -3.64 20.13 26.28
C ILE A 318 -3.29 20.63 27.67
N LEU A 319 -4.31 21.05 28.44
CA LEU A 319 -4.19 21.48 29.84
C LEU A 319 -3.87 20.31 30.75
N ALA A 320 -4.48 19.17 30.46
CA ALA A 320 -4.12 17.88 31.01
C ALA A 320 -2.62 17.54 30.82
N LYS A 321 -1.96 17.07 31.88
CA LYS A 321 -0.51 16.82 31.86
C LYS A 321 -0.15 15.51 31.18
N ASN A 322 -1.02 14.49 31.24
CA ASN A 322 -0.73 13.15 30.73
C ASN A 322 -2.01 12.37 30.34
N VAL A 323 -1.91 11.18 29.72
CA VAL A 323 -3.10 10.42 29.27
C VAL A 323 -3.96 9.91 30.43
N ALA A 324 -3.38 9.63 31.61
CA ALA A 324 -4.19 9.39 32.81
C ALA A 324 -4.97 10.66 33.09
N GLU A 325 -4.37 11.80 33.46
CA GLU A 325 -5.06 13.10 33.68
C GLU A 325 -5.65 13.78 32.40
N ALA A 326 -6.02 13.03 31.35
CA ALA A 326 -6.66 13.53 30.13
C ALA A 326 -7.75 12.62 29.56
N ALA A 327 -7.48 11.30 29.48
CA ALA A 327 -8.57 10.34 29.55
C ALA A 327 -9.35 10.72 30.80
N SER A 328 -8.60 10.81 31.90
CA SER A 328 -8.96 11.52 33.11
C SER A 328 -9.02 13.05 33.00
N LYS A 329 -9.94 13.49 32.14
CA LYS A 329 -11.00 14.49 32.38
C LYS A 329 -12.26 14.19 31.57
N ILE A 330 -12.08 13.52 30.43
CA ILE A 330 -13.12 13.20 29.44
C ILE A 330 -14.24 12.29 30.01
N ASN A 331 -14.12 11.82 31.25
CA ASN A 331 -15.09 10.89 31.81
C ASN A 331 -15.59 11.08 33.27
N ALA A 332 -15.25 12.17 33.94
CA ALA A 332 -15.99 12.72 35.09
C ALA A 332 -16.76 13.96 34.69
N SER A 333 -16.53 14.37 33.46
CA SER A 333 -17.49 15.11 32.70
C SER A 333 -18.86 14.46 32.88
N ASP A 334 -19.76 15.17 33.60
CA ASP A 334 -21.24 15.05 33.44
C ASP A 334 -21.93 15.10 31.92
N ARG A 335 -21.91 16.48 30.01
CA ARG A 335 -21.66 16.59 28.50
C ARG A 335 -21.25 15.39 27.58
N PHE A 336 -20.05 14.81 27.61
CA PHE A 336 -19.84 13.54 26.86
C PHE A 336 -20.63 12.34 27.40
N ASP A 337 -21.31 11.65 26.48
CA ASP A 337 -21.90 10.32 26.66
C ASP A 337 -21.36 9.29 25.61
N GLU A 338 -21.87 8.05 25.60
CA GLU A 338 -21.05 6.82 25.47
C GLU A 338 -20.56 6.31 24.09
N LYS A 339 -20.53 7.06 22.99
CA LYS A 339 -19.96 6.56 21.70
C LYS A 339 -19.11 7.59 20.98
N GLN A 340 -19.10 8.83 21.42
CA GLN A 340 -18.02 9.77 21.07
C GLN A 340 -16.97 9.88 22.17
N LYS A 341 -17.20 9.68 23.49
CA LYS A 341 -16.03 9.62 24.41
C LYS A 341 -15.13 8.39 24.18
N GLN A 342 -15.69 7.37 23.55
CA GLN A 342 -15.09 6.23 22.87
C GLN A 342 -13.87 6.71 22.10
N ASN A 343 -14.21 7.69 21.30
CA ASN A 343 -13.45 8.26 20.25
C ASN A 343 -12.68 9.46 20.81
N ALA A 344 -13.13 10.11 21.88
CA ALA A 344 -12.47 11.22 22.56
C ALA A 344 -11.21 10.81 23.33
N ILE A 345 -11.11 9.61 23.91
CA ILE A 345 -9.83 9.14 24.49
C ILE A 345 -9.00 8.37 23.48
N ARG A 346 -9.58 7.71 22.46
CA ARG A 346 -8.76 7.23 21.33
C ARG A 346 -8.19 8.41 20.51
N ILE A 347 -8.90 9.54 20.49
CA ILE A 347 -8.40 10.86 20.14
C ILE A 347 -7.38 11.30 21.18
N ILE A 348 -7.71 11.55 22.45
CA ILE A 348 -6.77 12.15 23.42
C ILE A 348 -5.50 11.34 23.65
N LYS A 349 -5.52 10.02 23.54
CA LYS A 349 -4.29 9.23 23.49
C LYS A 349 -3.51 9.47 22.20
N SER A 350 -4.17 9.55 21.05
CA SER A 350 -3.53 10.01 19.80
C SER A 350 -2.93 11.42 19.99
N LEU A 351 -3.70 12.39 20.50
CA LEU A 351 -3.30 13.78 20.73
C LEU A 351 -2.12 13.92 21.72
N ILE A 352 -2.11 13.12 22.79
CA ILE A 352 -1.00 13.12 23.75
C ILE A 352 0.16 12.26 23.25
N SER A 353 -0.06 11.26 22.40
CA SER A 353 1.02 10.52 21.74
C SER A 353 1.76 11.38 20.70
N SER A 354 1.07 12.26 19.98
CA SER A 354 1.73 13.29 19.16
C SER A 354 2.39 14.36 20.04
N LYS A 355 1.73 14.86 21.12
CA LYS A 355 2.36 15.75 22.13
C LYS A 355 3.62 15.13 22.77
N ARG A 356 3.72 13.80 22.89
CA ARG A 356 4.87 13.06 23.46
C ARG A 356 5.99 12.74 22.47
N ARG A 357 5.76 12.90 21.16
CA ARG A 357 6.83 12.94 20.15
C ARG A 357 7.42 14.36 19.99
N LYS A 358 7.20 15.24 20.96
CA LYS A 358 7.86 16.54 21.00
C LYS A 358 9.36 16.37 21.28
N ASN A 359 10.15 16.52 20.23
CA ASN A 359 11.50 17.03 20.33
C ASN A 359 11.45 18.58 20.28
N PRO A 360 12.29 19.30 21.06
CA PRO A 360 12.02 20.70 21.42
C PRO A 360 12.12 21.76 20.30
N LYS A 361 12.64 21.44 19.09
CA LYS A 361 12.63 22.36 17.93
C LYS A 361 11.60 21.99 16.85
N ASP A 362 10.73 21.00 17.09
CA ASP A 362 9.80 20.54 16.05
C ASP A 362 8.79 21.62 15.63
N GLU A 363 8.42 21.62 14.35
CA GLU A 363 7.34 22.48 13.85
C GLU A 363 6.00 21.99 14.40
N GLU A 364 4.96 22.84 14.36
CA GLU A 364 3.74 22.63 15.14
C GLU A 364 3.19 21.22 14.97
N ALA A 365 2.97 20.52 16.09
CA ALA A 365 2.41 19.17 16.13
C ALA A 365 0.89 19.17 15.83
N GLU A 366 0.51 19.77 14.70
CA GLU A 366 -0.83 19.74 14.12
C GLU A 366 -1.32 18.29 14.10
N SER A 367 -2.46 18.04 14.75
CA SER A 367 -3.01 16.70 14.88
C SER A 367 -4.45 16.75 14.45
N ARG A 368 -4.68 16.50 13.16
CA ARG A 368 -5.86 17.01 12.44
C ARG A 368 -7.09 16.13 12.58
N ILE A 369 -8.26 16.75 12.55
CA ILE A 369 -9.58 16.07 12.57
C ILE A 369 -9.69 14.95 11.53
N ASP A 370 -9.24 15.21 10.31
CA ASP A 370 -9.36 14.30 9.19
C ASP A 370 -8.41 13.09 9.30
N TYR A 371 -7.22 13.30 9.88
CA TYR A 371 -6.28 12.22 10.22
C TYR A 371 -6.83 11.34 11.35
N LEU A 372 -7.44 11.96 12.37
CA LEU A 372 -8.10 11.24 13.46
C LEU A 372 -9.32 10.46 12.95
N SER A 373 -10.08 11.01 11.99
CA SER A 373 -11.26 10.36 11.38
C SER A 373 -10.88 9.04 10.75
N ASP A 374 -9.77 9.02 10.03
CA ASP A 374 -9.30 7.84 9.33
C ASP A 374 -8.60 6.84 10.27
N HIS A 375 -7.57 7.28 11.00
CA HIS A 375 -6.78 6.42 11.89
C HIS A 375 -7.62 5.76 12.99
N LEU A 376 -8.77 6.34 13.34
CA LEU A 376 -9.64 5.82 14.37
C LEU A 376 -10.97 5.24 13.84
N GLY A 377 -11.29 5.40 12.55
CA GLY A 377 -12.51 4.89 11.93
C GLY A 377 -13.80 5.61 12.36
N ILE A 378 -13.71 6.93 12.55
CA ILE A 378 -14.80 7.76 13.10
C ILE A 378 -15.29 8.76 12.03
N PRO A 379 -16.60 8.98 11.84
CA PRO A 379 -17.08 10.05 10.96
C PRO A 379 -16.49 11.41 11.35
N LYS A 380 -16.20 12.29 10.39
CA LYS A 380 -15.56 13.58 10.72
C LYS A 380 -16.52 14.52 11.45
N GLU A 381 -17.82 14.42 11.21
CA GLU A 381 -18.87 15.18 11.90
C GLU A 381 -19.02 14.65 13.31
N GLU A 382 -18.80 13.34 13.48
CA GLU A 382 -18.62 12.72 14.77
C GLU A 382 -17.32 13.20 15.42
N ILE A 383 -16.21 13.51 14.70
CA ILE A 383 -15.00 14.14 15.27
C ILE A 383 -15.09 15.65 15.42
N ILE A 384 -15.89 16.36 14.63
CA ILE A 384 -16.35 17.74 14.90
C ILE A 384 -17.54 17.67 15.89
N GLN A 385 -17.77 16.50 16.47
CA GLN A 385 -18.41 16.23 17.74
C GLN A 385 -17.48 15.32 18.60
N ILE A 386 -16.16 15.34 18.32
CA ILE A 386 -15.05 14.86 19.17
C ILE A 386 -13.92 15.95 19.36
N VAL A 387 -14.10 17.19 18.87
CA VAL A 387 -13.14 18.30 18.77
C VAL A 387 -13.65 19.75 19.05
N ASN A 388 -14.90 20.20 18.81
CA ASN A 388 -15.25 21.61 19.14
C ASN A 388 -15.50 21.84 20.63
N LEU A 389 -16.37 21.04 21.23
CA LEU A 389 -16.88 21.24 22.58
C LEU A 389 -15.80 20.76 23.60
N LEU A 390 -16.12 19.97 24.64
CA LEU A 390 -15.27 19.54 25.79
C LEU A 390 -14.54 20.66 26.57
N ARG A 391 -14.38 21.84 25.97
CA ARG A 391 -13.40 22.85 26.33
C ARG A 391 -13.80 23.60 27.58
N GLU A 392 -15.11 23.76 27.81
CA GLU A 392 -15.64 24.26 29.10
C GLU A 392 -15.35 23.33 30.29
N GLU A 393 -14.59 22.25 30.12
CA GLU A 393 -14.14 21.35 31.18
C GLU A 393 -12.61 21.24 31.30
N GLY A 394 -11.88 22.16 30.66
CA GLY A 394 -10.48 22.44 31.04
C GLY A 394 -9.51 21.28 30.86
N ILE A 395 -9.89 20.29 30.06
CA ILE A 395 -9.04 19.15 29.64
C ILE A 395 -8.01 19.64 28.63
N LEU A 396 -8.54 20.40 27.68
CA LEU A 396 -7.93 20.95 26.49
C LEU A 396 -8.48 22.39 26.43
N ALA A 397 -7.63 23.37 26.16
CA ALA A 397 -7.87 24.75 26.61
C ALA A 397 -8.96 25.53 25.85
N ASP A 398 -9.56 26.42 26.63
CA ASP A 398 -10.94 26.89 26.54
C ASP A 398 -11.08 28.36 26.10
N VAL A 399 -12.17 28.67 25.41
CA VAL A 399 -12.76 30.03 25.36
C VAL A 399 -14.30 29.91 25.41
N LYS A 400 -14.79 28.96 26.23
CA LYS A 400 -16.12 28.35 26.27
C LYS A 400 -16.62 27.71 24.99
N ASP A 401 -16.60 26.38 24.95
CA ASP A 401 -17.27 25.55 23.96
C ASP A 401 -17.67 24.18 24.59
N LEU A 402 -18.95 23.89 24.95
CA LEU A 402 -19.33 22.56 25.52
C LEU A 402 -20.82 22.09 25.65
N VAL A 403 -21.25 20.97 25.00
CA VAL A 403 -22.61 20.36 25.10
C VAL A 403 -22.70 18.83 24.80
N ALA A 404 -23.57 18.03 25.47
CA ALA A 404 -23.93 16.59 25.22
C ALA A 404 -24.88 16.31 24.05
N PHE A 405 -25.17 15.04 23.71
CA PHE A 405 -26.23 14.70 22.73
C PHE A 405 -26.97 13.36 22.98
N ILE A 406 -28.01 13.38 23.83
CA ILE A 406 -28.82 12.19 24.19
C ILE A 406 -30.16 12.17 23.41
N LYS A 407 -30.48 11.08 22.72
CA LYS A 407 -31.68 10.98 21.86
C LYS A 407 -32.99 10.84 22.64
N LYS A 408 -33.95 11.74 22.40
CA LYS A 408 -35.29 11.76 23.05
C LYS A 408 -36.10 10.46 22.88
N LYS A 409 -35.80 9.63 21.87
CA LYS A 409 -36.49 8.36 21.59
C LYS A 409 -35.72 7.11 22.05
N GLU A 410 -34.48 7.21 22.51
CA GLU A 410 -33.68 6.04 22.90
C GLU A 410 -33.80 5.73 24.39
N ASN A 411 -34.39 4.58 24.71
CA ASN A 411 -34.47 4.09 26.09
C ASN A 411 -33.08 3.77 26.65
N GLN A 412 -32.78 4.34 27.82
CA GLN A 412 -31.64 4.07 28.73
C GLN A 412 -31.18 2.59 28.79
N LYS A 413 -32.12 1.64 28.64
CA LYS A 413 -31.89 0.19 28.53
C LYS A 413 -30.92 -0.21 27.41
N ARG A 414 -30.91 0.48 26.26
CA ARG A 414 -30.00 0.17 25.13
C ARG A 414 -28.55 0.37 25.54
N SER A 415 -28.26 1.53 26.12
CA SER A 415 -26.93 1.96 26.51
C SER A 415 -26.34 1.08 27.61
N LEU A 416 -27.17 0.74 28.61
CA LEU A 416 -26.84 -0.24 29.65
C LEU A 416 -26.65 -1.66 29.12
N SER A 417 -27.30 -2.03 28.00
CA SER A 417 -27.10 -3.34 27.35
C SER A 417 -25.75 -3.44 26.64
N ILE A 418 -25.26 -2.35 26.05
CA ILE A 418 -23.93 -2.29 25.41
C ILE A 418 -22.83 -2.46 26.46
N LEU A 419 -22.94 -1.73 27.59
CA LEU A 419 -22.06 -1.92 28.75
C LEU A 419 -22.02 -3.39 29.20
N LYS A 420 -23.19 -4.00 29.43
CA LYS A 420 -23.32 -5.40 29.88
C LYS A 420 -22.84 -6.45 28.87
N SER A 421 -22.65 -6.10 27.60
CA SER A 421 -22.01 -6.98 26.61
C SER A 421 -20.48 -6.95 26.73
N PHE A 422 -19.89 -5.75 26.80
CA PHE A 422 -18.43 -5.62 26.91
C PHE A 422 -17.86 -6.09 28.24
N VAL A 423 -18.59 -5.93 29.35
CA VAL A 423 -18.24 -6.55 30.65
C VAL A 423 -18.03 -8.07 30.53
N LYS A 424 -18.83 -8.77 29.72
CA LYS A 424 -18.64 -10.23 29.49
C LYS A 424 -17.38 -10.53 28.69
N ILE A 425 -17.12 -9.75 27.64
CA ILE A 425 -15.93 -9.90 26.79
C ILE A 425 -14.66 -9.64 27.61
N GLU A 426 -14.69 -8.65 28.51
CA GLU A 426 -13.62 -8.38 29.47
C GLU A 426 -13.39 -9.54 30.43
N ASN A 427 -14.45 -10.08 31.05
CA ASN A 427 -14.32 -11.21 31.98
C ASN A 427 -13.79 -12.49 31.29
N VAL A 428 -14.15 -12.73 30.02
CA VAL A 428 -13.56 -13.82 29.22
C VAL A 428 -12.08 -13.56 28.95
N LEU A 429 -11.69 -12.37 28.49
CA LEU A 429 -10.28 -12.06 28.20
C LEU A 429 -9.40 -12.06 29.47
N LEU A 430 -9.94 -11.67 30.62
CA LEU A 430 -9.26 -11.78 31.92
C LEU A 430 -9.02 -13.25 32.32
N SER A 431 -9.87 -14.17 31.89
CA SER A 431 -9.66 -15.61 32.11
C SER A 431 -8.59 -16.23 31.20
N VAL A 432 -8.21 -15.56 30.11
CA VAL A 432 -7.29 -16.07 29.07
C VAL A 432 -5.88 -15.45 29.18
N PHE A 433 -5.76 -14.21 29.65
CA PHE A 433 -4.48 -13.53 29.81
C PHE A 433 -3.78 -13.88 31.14
N SER A 434 -2.46 -13.64 31.18
CA SER A 434 -1.59 -14.00 32.32
C SER A 434 -0.42 -13.04 32.49
N GLU A 435 0.25 -13.16 33.64
CA GLU A 435 1.49 -12.43 34.00
C GLU A 435 2.71 -12.93 33.20
N GLU A 436 2.62 -14.05 32.49
CA GLU A 436 3.57 -14.44 31.44
C GLU A 436 3.20 -13.79 30.10
N GLU A 437 4.19 -13.32 29.34
CA GLU A 437 3.96 -12.75 28.00
C GLU A 437 3.49 -13.83 27.02
N LYS A 438 2.20 -13.78 26.67
CA LYS A 438 1.54 -14.70 25.74
C LYS A 438 1.10 -13.96 24.49
N ILE A 439 1.21 -14.61 23.33
CA ILE A 439 0.90 -14.00 22.04
C ILE A 439 -0.29 -14.68 21.41
N PHE A 440 -1.32 -13.88 21.18
CA PHE A 440 -2.63 -14.35 20.77
C PHE A 440 -2.94 -13.89 19.35
N HIS A 441 -3.63 -14.73 18.58
CA HIS A 441 -4.21 -14.30 17.31
C HIS A 441 -5.62 -13.72 17.55
N ILE A 442 -5.88 -12.54 17.01
CA ILE A 442 -7.07 -11.76 17.40
C ILE A 442 -8.38 -12.39 16.91
N LYS A 443 -8.34 -13.21 15.84
CA LYS A 443 -9.53 -13.97 15.40
C LYS A 443 -9.83 -15.17 16.32
N GLU A 444 -8.80 -15.77 16.91
CA GLU A 444 -8.92 -16.90 17.82
C GLU A 444 -9.55 -16.48 19.16
N LEU A 445 -9.09 -15.34 19.72
CA LEU A 445 -9.72 -14.72 20.89
C LEU A 445 -11.20 -14.35 20.65
N ASN A 446 -11.59 -14.06 19.41
CA ASN A 446 -12.99 -13.82 19.06
C ASN A 446 -13.80 -15.12 19.06
N GLU A 447 -13.31 -16.17 18.40
CA GLU A 447 -13.95 -17.49 18.37
C GLU A 447 -14.09 -18.08 19.79
N GLN A 448 -13.11 -17.84 20.68
CA GLN A 448 -13.20 -18.16 22.11
C GLN A 448 -14.32 -17.35 22.82
N ALA A 449 -14.40 -16.03 22.60
CA ALA A 449 -15.43 -15.20 23.22
C ALA A 449 -16.86 -15.56 22.76
N GLU A 450 -17.05 -15.93 21.49
CA GLU A 450 -18.31 -16.48 20.99
C GLU A 450 -18.68 -17.77 21.73
N HIS A 451 -17.71 -18.68 21.92
CA HIS A 451 -17.91 -19.95 22.63
C HIS A 451 -18.31 -19.77 24.10
N TYR A 452 -17.73 -18.78 24.80
CA TYR A 452 -18.13 -18.41 26.16
C TYR A 452 -19.44 -17.57 26.23
N GLY A 453 -20.21 -17.52 25.14
CA GLY A 453 -21.57 -16.96 25.13
C GLY A 453 -21.66 -15.44 24.91
N CYS A 454 -20.58 -14.80 24.47
CA CYS A 454 -20.63 -13.39 24.03
C CYS A 454 -21.25 -13.32 22.63
N ARG A 455 -22.58 -13.22 22.56
CA ARG A 455 -23.29 -12.94 21.31
C ARG A 455 -22.86 -11.58 20.76
N ASP A 456 -22.72 -11.49 19.44
CA ASP A 456 -22.33 -10.29 18.68
C ASP A 456 -20.94 -9.71 19.03
N VAL A 457 -20.03 -10.52 19.59
CA VAL A 457 -18.61 -10.16 19.68
C VAL A 457 -17.99 -10.14 18.28
N THR A 458 -17.00 -9.25 18.07
CA THR A 458 -16.25 -9.15 16.81
C THR A 458 -14.75 -9.04 17.08
N PRO A 459 -13.88 -9.36 16.10
CA PRO A 459 -12.45 -9.10 16.22
C PRO A 459 -12.12 -7.63 16.50
N ASN A 460 -13.03 -6.69 16.18
CA ASN A 460 -12.90 -5.28 16.56
C ASN A 460 -13.31 -5.02 18.02
N SER A 461 -14.28 -5.75 18.57
CA SER A 461 -14.64 -5.74 20.00
C SER A 461 -13.48 -6.27 20.84
N ILE A 462 -12.84 -7.37 20.41
CA ILE A 462 -11.61 -7.91 21.02
C ILE A 462 -10.46 -6.90 20.92
N LYS A 463 -10.18 -6.35 19.72
CA LYS A 463 -9.20 -5.25 19.56
C LYS A 463 -9.50 -4.08 20.48
N THR A 464 -10.77 -3.78 20.71
CA THR A 464 -11.22 -2.66 21.55
C THR A 464 -10.90 -2.86 23.03
N VAL A 465 -11.18 -4.03 23.61
CA VAL A 465 -10.80 -4.37 25.00
C VAL A 465 -9.28 -4.41 25.17
N ILE A 466 -8.56 -5.07 24.25
CA ILE A 466 -7.09 -5.16 24.30
C ILE A 466 -6.46 -3.77 24.08
N ASN A 467 -7.07 -2.90 23.26
CA ASN A 467 -6.68 -1.49 23.18
C ASN A 467 -6.89 -0.81 24.54
N LEU A 468 -8.09 -0.88 25.13
CA LEU A 468 -8.44 -0.29 26.43
C LEU A 468 -7.42 -0.60 27.53
N TRP A 469 -7.17 -1.88 27.80
CA TRP A 469 -6.25 -2.29 28.87
C TRP A 469 -4.81 -1.85 28.60
N ALA A 470 -4.38 -1.83 27.32
CA ALA A 470 -3.09 -1.27 26.88
C ALA A 470 -3.06 0.27 26.76
N ILE A 471 -4.16 0.94 27.05
CA ILE A 471 -4.23 2.40 27.25
C ILE A 471 -4.12 2.73 28.74
N LYS A 472 -4.61 1.84 29.60
CA LYS A 472 -4.52 1.93 31.06
C LYS A 472 -3.24 1.36 31.66
N ASN A 473 -2.34 0.79 30.85
CA ASN A 473 -1.17 0.02 31.28
C ASN A 473 -1.52 -1.18 32.19
N TRP A 474 -2.74 -1.73 32.09
CA TRP A 474 -3.14 -2.95 32.79
C TRP A 474 -2.60 -4.20 32.10
N ILE A 475 -2.39 -4.11 30.79
CA ILE A 475 -1.51 -5.01 30.03
C ILE A 475 -0.40 -4.19 29.37
N LYS A 476 0.83 -4.73 29.30
CA LYS A 476 1.78 -4.38 28.24
C LYS A 476 1.41 -5.21 27.02
N ARG A 477 1.61 -4.63 25.84
CA ARG A 477 1.43 -5.32 24.58
C ARG A 477 2.48 -4.92 23.56
N GLU A 478 2.73 -5.80 22.62
CA GLU A 478 3.51 -5.49 21.43
C GLU A 478 2.79 -6.05 20.20
N TYR A 479 2.58 -5.20 19.20
CA TYR A 479 2.13 -5.68 17.91
C TYR A 479 3.32 -6.23 17.15
N ALA A 480 3.14 -7.39 16.54
CA ALA A 480 4.02 -7.88 15.50
C ALA A 480 4.31 -6.75 14.50
N GLY A 481 5.57 -6.34 14.34
CA GLY A 481 6.02 -5.29 13.39
C GLY A 481 5.89 -5.67 11.90
N PHE A 482 4.95 -6.57 11.64
CA PHE A 482 4.87 -7.45 10.50
C PHE A 482 3.48 -8.14 10.38
N SER A 483 2.63 -8.17 11.42
CA SER A 483 1.25 -8.71 11.31
C SER A 483 0.23 -7.99 12.22
N ALA A 484 -0.69 -7.22 11.64
CA ALA A 484 -1.70 -6.44 12.38
C ALA A 484 -2.80 -7.25 13.10
N ASN A 485 -2.68 -8.59 13.13
CA ASN A 485 -3.64 -9.51 13.76
C ASN A 485 -3.01 -10.42 14.84
N HIS A 486 -1.69 -10.37 15.05
CA HIS A 486 -1.00 -11.05 16.15
C HIS A 486 -0.56 -10.01 17.18
N ILE A 487 -0.73 -10.31 18.47
CA ILE A 487 -0.47 -9.38 19.57
C ILE A 487 0.13 -10.09 20.78
N ALA A 488 1.29 -9.62 21.23
CA ALA A 488 1.83 -9.97 22.54
C ALA A 488 1.03 -9.27 23.63
N VAL A 489 0.74 -9.97 24.72
CA VAL A 489 0.00 -9.49 25.88
C VAL A 489 0.63 -10.09 27.14
N ILE A 490 0.89 -9.24 28.12
CA ILE A 490 1.30 -9.60 29.48
C ILE A 490 0.50 -8.73 30.47
N THR A 491 -0.12 -9.31 31.49
CA THR A 491 -0.81 -8.54 32.54
C THR A 491 0.21 -7.89 33.47
N MET A 492 -0.08 -6.64 33.87
CA MET A 492 0.83 -5.80 34.68
C MET A 492 0.43 -5.80 36.17
N TYR A 493 -0.55 -6.61 36.55
CA TYR A 493 -1.14 -6.74 37.87
C TYR A 493 -1.60 -8.19 38.07
N ASP A 494 -1.54 -8.67 39.32
CA ASP A 494 -2.16 -9.91 39.76
C ASP A 494 -3.66 -9.91 39.43
N ARG A 495 -4.20 -11.09 39.12
CA ARG A 495 -5.60 -11.25 38.66
C ARG A 495 -6.63 -10.55 39.56
N ASN A 496 -6.51 -10.68 40.89
CA ASN A 496 -7.43 -10.08 41.85
C ASN A 496 -7.42 -8.54 41.77
N VAL A 497 -6.23 -7.94 41.65
CA VAL A 497 -6.03 -6.49 41.55
C VAL A 497 -6.50 -5.95 40.19
N PHE A 498 -6.50 -6.77 39.15
CA PHE A 498 -7.11 -6.48 37.86
C PHE A 498 -8.66 -6.52 37.96
N GLU A 499 -9.21 -7.53 38.63
CA GLU A 499 -10.65 -7.73 38.81
C GLU A 499 -11.31 -6.63 39.67
N GLU A 500 -10.63 -6.15 40.73
CA GLU A 500 -11.05 -4.97 41.50
C GLU A 500 -11.12 -3.70 40.63
N LYS A 501 -10.13 -3.49 39.75
CA LYS A 501 -10.10 -2.34 38.83
C LYS A 501 -11.22 -2.39 37.78
N LEU A 502 -11.53 -3.58 37.27
CA LEU A 502 -12.67 -3.78 36.37
C LEU A 502 -14.01 -3.56 37.10
N THR A 503 -14.17 -4.11 38.31
CA THR A 503 -15.39 -3.89 39.10
C THR A 503 -15.64 -2.39 39.33
N LYS A 504 -14.61 -1.64 39.75
CA LYS A 504 -14.69 -0.19 39.95
C LYS A 504 -15.03 0.57 38.65
N ILE A 505 -14.42 0.20 37.53
CA ILE A 505 -14.69 0.86 36.24
C ILE A 505 -16.11 0.54 35.72
N HIS A 506 -16.68 -0.62 36.06
CA HIS A 506 -18.02 -1.07 35.67
C HIS A 506 -19.16 -0.46 36.50
N GLU A 507 -18.97 -0.27 37.80
CA GLU A 507 -19.96 0.40 38.68
C GLU A 507 -20.08 1.90 38.36
N LEU A 508 -18.93 2.56 38.24
CA LEU A 508 -18.82 3.97 37.91
C LEU A 508 -19.32 4.23 36.48
N ALA A 509 -19.03 3.30 35.57
CA ALA A 509 -19.69 3.22 34.27
C ALA A 509 -21.22 3.23 34.37
N GLN A 510 -21.83 2.32 35.14
CA GLN A 510 -23.28 2.27 35.23
C GLN A 510 -23.90 3.54 35.84
N PHE A 511 -23.27 4.13 36.88
CA PHE A 511 -23.78 5.34 37.54
C PHE A 511 -24.07 6.49 36.58
N ILE A 512 -23.13 6.76 35.68
CA ILE A 512 -23.12 8.00 34.90
C ILE A 512 -24.14 7.90 33.77
N LEU A 513 -24.28 6.70 33.19
CA LEU A 513 -25.39 6.35 32.30
C LEU A 513 -26.77 6.51 32.95
N GLU A 514 -26.88 6.38 34.27
CA GLU A 514 -28.14 6.61 34.99
C GLU A 514 -28.37 8.11 35.23
N TYR A 515 -27.40 8.79 35.84
CA TYR A 515 -27.53 10.19 36.25
C TYR A 515 -27.87 11.13 35.07
N LEU A 516 -27.36 10.87 33.86
CA LEU A 516 -27.60 11.73 32.70
C LEU A 516 -28.94 11.58 32.02
N TYR A 517 -29.44 10.35 31.93
CA TYR A 517 -30.82 10.15 31.51
C TYR A 517 -31.81 10.71 32.53
N ASP A 518 -31.41 10.91 33.79
CA ASP A 518 -32.21 11.61 34.80
C ASP A 518 -32.06 13.13 34.76
N LYS A 519 -30.86 13.68 34.53
CA LYS A 519 -30.61 15.13 34.38
C LYS A 519 -31.43 15.76 33.25
N ILE A 520 -31.73 15.00 32.19
CA ILE A 520 -32.65 15.41 31.11
C ILE A 520 -34.11 15.52 31.57
N LYS A 521 -34.57 14.63 32.47
CA LYS A 521 -35.98 14.60 32.91
C LYS A 521 -36.35 15.82 33.76
N TYR A 522 -35.38 16.42 34.46
CA TYR A 522 -35.58 17.55 35.36
C TYR A 522 -35.51 18.94 34.68
N ASN A 523 -34.89 19.07 33.51
CA ASN A 523 -34.61 20.37 32.88
C ASN A 523 -35.64 20.80 31.80
N ALA A 524 -36.84 20.21 31.77
CA ALA A 524 -37.89 20.57 30.81
C ALA A 524 -38.67 21.82 31.28
N PRO A 525 -38.66 22.97 30.55
CA PRO A 525 -39.34 24.18 31.02
C PRO A 525 -40.86 24.15 30.75
N GLU A 526 -41.67 24.43 31.77
CA GLU A 526 -43.03 24.90 31.54
C GLU A 526 -43.03 26.37 31.09
N SER A 527 -43.82 26.68 30.07
CA SER A 527 -44.08 28.02 29.51
C SER A 527 -42.92 28.76 28.81
N ARG A 528 -42.91 28.70 27.47
CA ARG A 528 -43.25 29.86 26.61
C ARG A 528 -43.36 29.42 25.13
N GLY A 529 -44.38 29.94 24.43
CA GLY A 529 -44.77 29.44 23.12
C GLY A 529 -43.94 29.98 21.95
N ILE A 530 -42.97 29.19 21.49
CA ILE A 530 -42.48 29.19 20.09
C ILE A 530 -42.48 27.72 19.64
N LYS A 531 -42.77 27.44 18.37
CA LYS A 531 -42.88 26.07 17.85
C LYS A 531 -41.49 25.42 17.65
N GLU A 532 -41.11 24.54 18.57
CA GLU A 532 -39.97 23.62 18.41
C GLU A 532 -40.45 22.18 18.17
N GLU A 533 -40.53 21.75 16.90
CA GLU A 533 -40.97 20.38 16.55
C GLU A 533 -39.84 19.50 15.95
N ASP A 534 -38.61 20.03 15.80
CA ASP A 534 -37.57 19.49 14.90
C ASP A 534 -36.18 19.20 15.54
N LYS A 535 -36.10 18.82 16.83
CA LYS A 535 -34.87 18.31 17.48
C LYS A 535 -35.05 16.89 18.06
N GLU A 536 -34.34 15.91 17.49
CA GLU A 536 -34.34 14.51 17.97
C GLU A 536 -33.37 14.22 19.14
N GLU A 537 -32.35 15.07 19.32
CA GLU A 537 -31.31 14.97 20.35
C GLU A 537 -31.51 16.08 21.39
N THR A 538 -31.44 15.74 22.68
CA THR A 538 -31.36 16.67 23.79
C THR A 538 -29.90 16.90 24.15
N GLU A 539 -29.55 18.17 24.22
CA GLU A 539 -28.25 18.71 24.58
C GLU A 539 -28.15 18.87 26.12
N VAL A 540 -27.05 18.45 26.74
CA VAL A 540 -26.86 18.46 28.22
C VAL A 540 -25.52 19.09 28.59
N GLU A 541 -25.49 19.92 29.63
CA GLU A 541 -24.30 20.67 30.08
C GLU A 541 -23.84 20.33 31.51
N PHE A 542 -22.52 20.36 31.77
CA PHE A 542 -21.88 19.89 33.02
C PHE A 542 -20.36 20.15 33.23
N SER A 543 -19.75 19.55 34.27
CA SER A 543 -18.28 19.46 34.38
C SER A 543 -17.71 18.15 34.92
N VAL A 544 -16.42 17.92 34.64
CA VAL A 544 -15.45 17.04 35.32
C VAL A 544 -15.69 16.90 36.82
N LEU A 545 -15.89 18.04 37.47
CA LEU A 545 -15.98 18.08 38.93
C LEU A 545 -17.36 17.64 39.41
N GLU A 546 -18.38 17.78 38.56
CA GLU A 546 -19.77 17.47 38.88
C GLU A 546 -19.99 15.97 39.12
N LEU A 547 -19.63 15.06 38.18
CA LEU A 547 -19.89 13.62 38.42
C LEU A 547 -19.16 13.08 39.61
N LYS A 548 -17.92 13.53 39.84
CA LYS A 548 -17.12 13.06 40.96
C LYS A 548 -17.82 13.37 42.27
N GLU A 549 -18.25 14.61 42.46
CA GLU A 549 -19.03 15.01 43.62
C GLU A 549 -20.35 14.25 43.72
N LYS A 550 -21.03 13.97 42.60
CA LYS A 550 -22.31 13.25 42.57
C LYS A 550 -22.17 11.74 42.85
N PHE A 551 -21.11 11.08 42.38
CA PHE A 551 -20.82 9.67 42.68
C PHE A 551 -20.45 9.49 44.15
N GLU A 552 -19.53 10.32 44.66
CA GLU A 552 -19.15 10.29 46.08
C GLU A 552 -20.33 10.66 47.01
N GLN A 553 -21.30 11.46 46.53
CA GLN A 553 -22.58 11.69 47.22
C GLN A 553 -23.51 10.46 47.22
N ARG A 554 -23.56 9.66 46.14
CA ARG A 554 -24.39 8.44 46.03
C ARG A 554 -23.86 7.26 46.87
N ILE A 555 -22.57 7.22 47.17
CA ILE A 555 -21.87 6.04 47.75
C ILE A 555 -21.40 6.24 49.21
N LYS A 556 -22.00 7.20 49.93
CA LYS A 556 -21.71 7.52 51.35
C LYS A 556 -21.76 6.36 52.37
N LEU A 557 -22.30 5.20 52.02
CA LEU A 557 -22.31 3.98 52.87
C LEU A 557 -21.04 3.12 52.77
N PHE A 558 -20.22 3.24 51.72
CA PHE A 558 -19.09 2.32 51.47
C PHE A 558 -17.71 2.98 51.52
N ASN A 559 -17.63 4.30 51.73
CA ASN A 559 -16.38 5.05 51.96
C ASN A 559 -15.36 5.01 50.79
N THR A 560 -15.75 4.47 49.63
CA THR A 560 -14.94 4.41 48.41
C THR A 560 -14.69 5.81 47.86
N LYS A 561 -13.46 6.32 48.04
CA LYS A 561 -13.00 7.55 47.41
C LYS A 561 -12.70 7.31 45.94
N VAL A 562 -13.05 8.29 45.12
CA VAL A 562 -12.92 8.20 43.67
C VAL A 562 -12.27 9.50 43.20
N SER A 563 -11.06 9.40 42.67
CA SER A 563 -10.33 10.56 42.16
C SER A 563 -11.03 11.12 40.91
N THR A 564 -10.57 12.26 40.41
CA THR A 564 -10.95 12.65 39.04
C THR A 564 -10.42 11.52 38.13
N ASP A 565 -9.10 11.26 38.13
CA ASP A 565 -8.42 9.94 38.07
C ASP A 565 -9.32 8.74 37.64
N ASP A 566 -10.18 8.28 38.54
CA ASP A 566 -11.06 7.11 38.34
C ASP A 566 -12.37 7.39 37.59
N VAL A 567 -13.11 8.47 37.92
CA VAL A 567 -14.36 8.81 37.22
C VAL A 567 -14.03 9.13 35.78
N GLU A 568 -12.99 9.95 35.58
CA GLU A 568 -12.42 10.24 34.28
C GLU A 568 -11.54 9.08 33.69
N ASP A 569 -11.64 7.85 34.25
CA ASP A 569 -11.35 6.60 33.51
C ASP A 569 -12.58 5.72 33.21
N ALA A 570 -13.69 5.90 33.93
CA ALA A 570 -14.90 5.10 33.76
C ALA A 570 -15.50 5.22 32.36
N LEU A 571 -15.84 6.44 31.92
CA LEU A 571 -16.53 6.59 30.63
C LEU A 571 -15.64 6.41 29.41
N PHE A 572 -14.33 6.46 29.53
CA PHE A 572 -13.40 6.05 28.49
C PHE A 572 -13.67 4.59 28.14
N TYR A 573 -13.78 3.79 29.19
CA TYR A 573 -14.19 2.41 29.10
C TYR A 573 -15.68 2.26 28.71
N LEU A 574 -16.60 2.89 29.45
CA LEU A 574 -18.06 2.84 29.23
C LEU A 574 -18.45 3.24 27.80
N SER A 575 -17.57 4.00 27.17
CA SER A 575 -17.79 4.43 25.81
C SER A 575 -17.16 3.54 24.76
N ARG A 576 -16.27 2.58 25.06
CA ARG A 576 -15.25 2.17 24.10
C ARG A 576 -15.55 1.14 22.99
N ILE A 577 -16.46 0.16 22.97
CA ILE A 577 -17.81 -0.05 23.50
C ILE A 577 -18.89 0.69 22.67
N GLY A 578 -19.67 1.65 23.15
CA GLY A 578 -20.34 2.61 22.23
C GLY A 578 -21.85 2.85 22.39
N ALA A 579 -22.26 3.57 23.43
CA ALA A 579 -23.67 3.88 23.68
C ALA A 579 -24.21 5.31 23.35
N LEU A 580 -23.46 6.44 23.22
CA LEU A 580 -23.88 7.79 22.69
C LEU A 580 -22.78 8.91 22.31
N LYS A 581 -22.53 10.09 22.95
CA LYS A 581 -21.81 11.29 22.35
C LYS A 581 -21.09 12.43 23.26
N ILE A 582 -19.77 12.83 23.16
CA ILE A 582 -19.14 14.17 22.72
C ILE A 582 -17.55 14.34 22.75
N ASP A 583 -16.93 15.54 23.05
CA ASP A 583 -16.23 16.35 22.01
C ASP A 583 -15.07 17.38 22.22
N GLY A 584 -13.72 17.14 22.16
CA GLY A 584 -12.75 18.31 22.09
C GLY A 584 -11.22 18.26 21.78
N GLY A 585 -10.54 19.33 22.23
CA GLY A 585 -9.41 20.08 21.62
C GLY A 585 -7.90 19.68 21.65
N PHE A 586 -7.01 20.65 21.97
CA PHE A 586 -5.57 20.87 21.61
C PHE A 586 -5.22 21.39 20.19
N MET A 587 -4.04 21.21 19.58
CA MET A 587 -3.80 21.56 18.15
C MET A 587 -4.54 20.61 17.17
N VAL A 588 -5.83 20.37 17.43
CA VAL A 588 -6.78 19.89 16.44
C VAL A 588 -7.25 21.06 15.62
N ILE A 589 -6.77 21.02 14.39
CA ILE A 589 -7.24 21.87 13.32
C ILE A 589 -7.94 20.99 12.29
N TYR A 590 -8.90 21.59 11.60
CA TYR A 590 -9.49 21.03 10.40
C TYR A 590 -9.04 21.88 9.22
N ASN A 591 -8.02 21.39 8.52
CA ASN A 591 -7.44 22.05 7.36
C ASN A 591 -8.31 21.83 6.12
N SER A 592 -9.52 22.40 6.15
CA SER A 592 -10.48 22.29 5.07
C SER A 592 -10.19 23.28 3.94
N MET A 593 -10.29 22.76 2.72
CA MET A 593 -10.25 23.57 1.51
C MET A 593 -11.67 24.04 1.24
N ALA A 594 -11.87 25.36 1.18
CA ALA A 594 -13.11 25.92 0.62
C ALA A 594 -13.11 25.66 -0.89
N ILE A 595 -14.12 24.96 -1.40
CA ILE A 595 -14.28 24.64 -2.82
C ILE A 595 -15.61 25.21 -3.28
N GLU A 596 -15.55 26.08 -4.29
CA GLU A 596 -16.69 26.60 -5.03
C GLU A 596 -16.75 25.90 -6.38
N ARG A 597 -17.82 25.16 -6.65
CA ARG A 597 -18.08 24.53 -7.94
C ARG A 597 -18.58 25.57 -8.94
N ILE A 598 -17.79 25.82 -9.98
CA ILE A 598 -18.09 26.80 -11.04
C ILE A 598 -18.90 26.12 -12.14
N GLU A 599 -18.49 24.91 -12.55
CA GLU A 599 -19.20 24.13 -13.57
C GLU A 599 -20.51 23.56 -13.03
N LYS A 600 -21.65 24.01 -13.57
CA LYS A 600 -22.99 23.67 -13.10
C LYS A 600 -23.57 22.43 -13.77
N ASP A 601 -23.09 22.02 -14.95
CA ASP A 601 -23.55 20.77 -15.56
C ASP A 601 -23.11 19.56 -14.72
N ASN A 602 -24.07 18.70 -14.38
CA ASN A 602 -23.82 17.44 -13.68
C ASN A 602 -23.35 16.33 -14.62
N LYS A 603 -23.65 16.41 -15.93
CA LYS A 603 -23.23 15.42 -16.93
C LYS A 603 -21.77 15.59 -17.35
N LYS A 604 -21.26 16.82 -17.44
CA LYS A 604 -19.88 17.12 -17.82
C LYS A 604 -18.86 16.34 -16.97
N ARG A 605 -17.98 15.66 -17.70
CA ARG A 605 -16.82 14.90 -17.22
C ARG A 605 -15.55 15.72 -17.50
N TYR A 606 -14.53 15.52 -16.69
CA TYR A 606 -13.19 16.07 -16.95
C TYR A 606 -12.60 15.39 -18.19
N LYS A 607 -12.04 16.16 -19.13
CA LYS A 607 -11.64 15.69 -20.46
C LYS A 607 -10.13 15.52 -20.59
N VAL A 608 -9.73 14.71 -21.58
CA VAL A 608 -8.34 14.62 -22.08
C VAL A 608 -7.79 16.00 -22.47
N GLU A 609 -8.66 16.91 -22.92
CA GLU A 609 -8.33 18.30 -23.23
C GLU A 609 -7.91 19.11 -22.00
N ASP A 610 -8.62 18.93 -20.88
CA ASP A 610 -8.35 19.60 -19.62
C ASP A 610 -7.05 19.07 -18.98
N TYR A 611 -6.78 17.78 -19.16
CA TYR A 611 -5.59 17.10 -18.66
C TYR A 611 -4.29 17.48 -19.41
N ARG A 612 -4.36 18.18 -20.56
CA ARG A 612 -3.20 18.42 -21.46
C ARG A 612 -1.96 18.99 -20.75
N LYS A 613 -2.10 20.00 -19.89
CA LYS A 613 -0.97 20.61 -19.15
C LYS A 613 -0.30 19.61 -18.20
N LEU A 614 -1.11 18.86 -17.44
CA LEU A 614 -0.62 17.90 -16.45
C LEU A 614 -0.01 16.67 -17.13
N LYS A 615 -0.55 16.24 -18.28
CA LYS A 615 0.07 15.25 -19.15
C LYS A 615 1.46 15.68 -19.62
N ALA A 616 1.58 16.91 -20.12
CA ALA A 616 2.86 17.48 -20.57
C ALA A 616 3.90 17.58 -19.43
N PHE A 617 3.47 17.94 -18.21
CA PHE A 617 4.35 17.89 -17.03
C PHE A 617 4.88 16.48 -16.76
N TYR A 618 4.03 15.45 -16.78
CA TYR A 618 4.48 14.06 -16.58
C TYR A 618 5.35 13.56 -17.75
N GLU A 619 5.05 13.93 -19.00
CA GLU A 619 5.88 13.60 -20.17
C GLU A 619 7.27 14.26 -20.09
N ASN A 620 7.36 15.51 -19.63
CA ASN A 620 8.63 16.19 -19.35
C ASN A 620 9.41 15.47 -18.25
N ARG A 621 8.77 15.04 -17.15
CA ARG A 621 9.42 14.24 -16.09
C ARG A 621 10.01 12.93 -16.60
N VAL A 622 9.29 12.21 -17.44
CA VAL A 622 9.78 10.98 -18.09
C VAL A 622 11.02 11.30 -18.94
N GLN A 623 10.97 12.38 -19.74
CA GLN A 623 12.11 12.82 -20.54
C GLN A 623 13.33 13.25 -19.69
N GLN A 624 13.13 13.97 -18.57
CA GLN A 624 14.20 14.36 -17.65
C GLN A 624 14.98 13.14 -17.10
N ILE A 625 14.28 12.05 -16.74
CA ILE A 625 14.90 10.80 -16.28
C ILE A 625 15.72 10.15 -17.40
N HIS A 626 15.24 10.16 -18.65
CA HIS A 626 16.03 9.69 -19.80
C HIS A 626 17.23 10.59 -20.12
N ILE A 627 17.10 11.90 -19.97
CA ILE A 627 18.14 12.90 -20.24
C ILE A 627 19.29 12.79 -19.23
N VAL A 628 19.00 12.65 -17.93
CA VAL A 628 20.05 12.46 -16.91
C VAL A 628 20.71 11.08 -17.04
N GLY A 629 19.98 10.05 -17.49
CA GLY A 629 20.53 8.76 -17.90
C GLY A 629 21.45 8.84 -19.13
N GLU A 630 21.09 9.66 -20.12
CA GLU A 630 21.93 9.89 -21.31
C GLU A 630 23.21 10.66 -20.96
N TYR A 631 23.12 11.68 -20.10
CA TYR A 631 24.27 12.36 -19.51
C TYR A 631 25.21 11.35 -18.82
N ALA A 632 24.66 10.42 -18.03
CA ALA A 632 25.48 9.41 -17.35
C ALA A 632 26.23 8.51 -18.33
N ARG A 633 25.58 8.04 -19.40
CA ARG A 633 26.23 7.25 -20.47
C ARG A 633 27.31 8.06 -21.20
N LYS A 634 27.01 9.31 -21.56
CA LYS A 634 27.98 10.23 -22.18
C LYS A 634 29.20 10.44 -21.29
N MET A 635 29.01 10.64 -19.98
CA MET A 635 30.10 10.88 -19.03
C MET A 635 30.97 9.63 -18.78
N VAL A 636 30.51 8.43 -19.13
CA VAL A 636 31.35 7.21 -19.20
C VAL A 636 32.15 7.15 -20.52
N SER A 637 31.61 7.64 -21.65
CA SER A 637 32.26 7.53 -22.96
C SER A 637 33.16 8.72 -23.35
N ASP A 638 32.74 9.95 -23.10
CA ASP A 638 33.46 11.19 -23.44
C ASP A 638 33.03 12.34 -22.49
N TYR A 639 33.97 12.76 -21.63
CA TYR A 639 33.81 13.84 -20.67
C TYR A 639 33.42 15.19 -21.32
N LYS A 640 33.91 15.49 -22.53
CA LYS A 640 33.66 16.77 -23.22
C LYS A 640 32.28 16.81 -23.86
N ASP A 641 31.88 15.74 -24.53
CA ASP A 641 30.51 15.58 -25.05
C ASP A 641 29.48 15.58 -23.92
N ALA A 642 29.81 14.97 -22.77
CA ALA A 642 28.96 15.02 -21.58
C ALA A 642 28.80 16.43 -21.02
N LEU A 643 29.87 17.24 -20.91
CA LEU A 643 29.75 18.64 -20.48
C LEU A 643 28.98 19.50 -21.50
N GLN A 644 29.28 19.38 -22.80
CA GLN A 644 28.55 20.11 -23.85
C GLN A 644 27.05 19.78 -23.84
N PHE A 645 26.68 18.53 -23.54
CA PHE A 645 25.29 18.12 -23.39
C PHE A 645 24.60 18.80 -22.20
N VAL A 646 25.31 19.08 -21.10
CA VAL A 646 24.79 19.86 -19.96
C VAL A 646 24.64 21.34 -20.33
N ASP A 647 25.68 21.94 -20.91
CA ASP A 647 25.65 23.36 -21.32
C ASP A 647 24.52 23.63 -22.33
N ASP A 648 24.36 22.75 -23.31
CA ASP A 648 23.25 22.77 -24.27
C ASP A 648 21.87 22.64 -23.62
N TYR A 649 21.73 21.80 -22.58
CA TYR A 649 20.46 21.55 -21.90
C TYR A 649 19.92 22.77 -21.15
N PHE A 650 20.82 23.61 -20.62
CA PHE A 650 20.47 24.87 -19.98
C PHE A 650 20.42 26.07 -20.94
N SER A 651 21.17 26.02 -22.05
CA SER A 651 21.29 27.16 -22.99
C SER A 651 20.33 27.13 -24.18
N LEU A 652 19.98 25.94 -24.69
CA LEU A 652 19.10 25.80 -25.86
C LEU A 652 17.62 25.81 -25.47
N ASN A 653 16.74 26.20 -26.41
CA ASN A 653 15.32 25.89 -26.27
C ASN A 653 15.11 24.36 -26.32
N TYR A 654 14.13 23.88 -25.55
CA TYR A 654 13.98 22.46 -25.26
C TYR A 654 13.74 21.57 -26.50
N SER A 655 13.00 22.07 -27.50
CA SER A 655 12.77 21.34 -28.75
C SER A 655 14.03 21.25 -29.62
N SER A 656 14.89 22.28 -29.64
CA SER A 656 16.19 22.23 -30.32
C SER A 656 17.16 21.27 -29.64
N PHE A 657 17.18 21.25 -28.29
CA PHE A 657 17.95 20.27 -27.53
C PHE A 657 17.54 18.82 -27.85
N LEU A 658 16.24 18.52 -27.80
CA LEU A 658 15.72 17.20 -28.15
C LEU A 658 16.04 16.83 -29.61
N ASN A 659 15.85 17.75 -30.56
CA ASN A 659 16.19 17.52 -31.97
C ASN A 659 17.71 17.38 -32.23
N LYS A 660 18.59 17.91 -31.36
CA LYS A 660 20.04 17.71 -31.46
C LYS A 660 20.47 16.31 -31.02
N TYR A 661 20.01 15.85 -29.86
CA TYR A 661 20.52 14.63 -29.21
C TYR A 661 19.62 13.38 -29.32
N PHE A 662 18.31 13.57 -29.49
CA PHE A 662 17.31 12.49 -29.57
C PHE A 662 16.62 12.56 -30.94
N LYS A 663 17.25 11.96 -31.95
CA LYS A 663 16.76 11.93 -33.35
C LYS A 663 16.07 10.60 -33.67
N GLY A 664 15.10 10.63 -34.58
CA GLY A 664 14.37 9.44 -35.05
C GLY A 664 13.66 8.71 -33.91
N SER A 665 13.77 7.37 -33.88
CA SER A 665 13.12 6.51 -32.88
C SER A 665 13.43 6.87 -31.43
N ARG A 666 14.56 7.55 -31.15
CA ARG A 666 14.91 8.02 -29.81
C ARG A 666 13.87 8.99 -29.23
N GLN A 667 13.14 9.74 -30.07
CA GLN A 667 12.04 10.59 -29.62
C GLN A 667 10.86 9.80 -29.05
N ASP A 668 10.68 8.55 -29.47
CA ASP A 668 9.65 7.66 -28.93
C ASP A 668 10.19 6.74 -27.83
N GLU A 669 11.51 6.67 -27.62
CA GLU A 669 12.12 6.06 -26.43
C GLU A 669 11.95 6.96 -25.21
N ILE A 670 12.28 8.26 -25.32
CA ILE A 670 12.22 9.22 -24.21
C ILE A 670 10.80 9.54 -23.71
N LYS A 671 9.75 9.07 -24.41
CA LYS A 671 8.34 9.17 -24.00
C LYS A 671 7.88 7.99 -23.12
N ARG A 672 8.72 6.96 -22.91
CA ARG A 672 8.33 5.72 -22.22
C ARG A 672 8.74 5.74 -20.76
N ASN A 673 7.86 5.28 -19.88
CA ASN A 673 8.09 5.14 -18.44
C ASN A 673 9.06 3.98 -18.06
N ILE A 674 9.98 3.58 -18.94
CA ILE A 674 10.98 2.53 -18.72
C ILE A 674 12.23 2.76 -19.58
N THR A 675 13.40 2.29 -19.13
CA THR A 675 14.62 2.37 -19.95
C THR A 675 14.55 1.52 -21.23
N PRO A 676 15.31 1.84 -22.30
CA PRO A 676 15.36 1.03 -23.51
C PRO A 676 15.80 -0.42 -23.27
N ALA A 677 16.68 -0.66 -22.29
CA ALA A 677 17.06 -2.01 -21.87
C ALA A 677 15.87 -2.77 -21.26
N LYS A 678 15.09 -2.13 -20.38
CA LYS A 678 13.90 -2.71 -19.77
C LYS A 678 12.78 -2.97 -20.79
N PHE A 679 12.60 -2.06 -21.75
CA PHE A 679 11.69 -2.28 -22.87
C PHE A 679 12.08 -3.52 -23.69
N ARG A 680 13.37 -3.70 -24.02
CA ARG A 680 13.83 -4.93 -24.69
C ARG A 680 13.60 -6.19 -23.84
N GLN A 681 13.84 -6.14 -22.52
CA GLN A 681 13.56 -7.26 -21.61
C GLN A 681 12.07 -7.67 -21.60
N LEU A 682 11.16 -6.69 -21.66
CA LEU A 682 9.72 -6.92 -21.59
C LEU A 682 9.09 -7.31 -22.93
N PHE A 683 9.61 -6.81 -24.06
CA PHE A 683 8.92 -6.91 -25.36
C PHE A 683 9.72 -7.60 -26.48
N GLY A 684 11.05 -7.70 -26.37
CA GLY A 684 11.92 -8.11 -27.48
C GLY A 684 11.82 -9.59 -27.91
N GLU A 685 11.22 -10.45 -27.09
CA GLU A 685 11.06 -11.89 -27.34
C GLU A 685 9.58 -12.31 -27.54
N LEU A 686 8.66 -11.35 -27.69
CA LEU A 686 7.24 -11.62 -27.88
C LEU A 686 6.90 -11.74 -29.37
N SER A 687 5.97 -12.62 -29.71
CA SER A 687 5.41 -12.66 -31.07
C SER A 687 4.43 -11.50 -31.32
N PRO A 688 4.06 -11.20 -32.58
CA PRO A 688 3.15 -10.09 -32.89
C PRO A 688 1.81 -10.17 -32.16
N THR A 689 1.24 -11.36 -31.99
CA THR A 689 -0.04 -11.55 -31.26
C THR A 689 0.15 -11.38 -29.75
N GLN A 690 1.22 -11.94 -29.17
CA GLN A 690 1.54 -11.75 -27.76
C GLN A 690 1.79 -10.26 -27.45
N LEU A 691 2.59 -9.59 -28.29
CA LEU A 691 2.86 -8.16 -28.21
C LEU A 691 1.56 -7.36 -28.27
N LYS A 692 0.68 -7.62 -29.25
CA LYS A 692 -0.61 -6.90 -29.41
C LYS A 692 -1.48 -7.00 -28.15
N ILE A 693 -1.63 -8.19 -27.56
CA ILE A 693 -2.38 -8.40 -26.30
C ILE A 693 -1.76 -7.59 -25.15
N ILE A 694 -0.43 -7.53 -25.09
CA ILE A 694 0.28 -6.88 -23.99
C ILE A 694 0.22 -5.35 -24.12
N THR A 695 0.38 -4.82 -25.33
CA THR A 695 0.30 -3.37 -25.62
C THR A 695 -1.13 -2.82 -25.70
N ASP A 696 -2.15 -3.68 -25.81
CA ASP A 696 -3.55 -3.25 -25.77
C ASP A 696 -3.85 -2.55 -24.44
N ASN A 697 -4.06 -1.24 -24.49
CA ASN A 697 -4.47 -0.37 -23.39
C ASN A 697 -5.86 0.28 -23.62
N GLU A 698 -6.49 0.01 -24.77
CA GLU A 698 -7.80 0.56 -25.15
C GLU A 698 -8.96 -0.37 -24.79
N SER A 699 -8.76 -1.69 -24.86
CA SER A 699 -9.82 -2.68 -24.62
C SER A 699 -10.13 -2.79 -23.13
N LYS A 700 -11.33 -2.37 -22.73
CA LYS A 700 -11.85 -2.46 -21.36
C LYS A 700 -12.05 -3.91 -20.88
N HIS A 701 -12.43 -4.81 -21.79
CA HIS A 701 -12.53 -6.23 -21.50
C HIS A 701 -11.78 -7.01 -22.58
N ILE A 702 -10.91 -7.94 -22.16
CA ILE A 702 -10.05 -8.76 -23.01
C ILE A 702 -10.26 -10.23 -22.66
N VAL A 703 -10.46 -11.06 -23.68
CA VAL A 703 -10.46 -12.53 -23.55
C VAL A 703 -9.38 -13.10 -24.47
N VAL A 704 -8.40 -13.78 -23.88
CA VAL A 704 -7.36 -14.48 -24.64
C VAL A 704 -7.70 -15.96 -24.67
N ALA A 705 -8.23 -16.41 -25.80
CA ALA A 705 -8.48 -17.82 -26.09
C ALA A 705 -7.17 -18.43 -26.61
N ALA A 706 -6.40 -19.01 -25.71
CA ALA A 706 -5.08 -19.53 -26.02
C ALA A 706 -5.14 -21.01 -26.43
N GLY A 707 -4.26 -21.43 -27.34
CA GLY A 707 -4.03 -22.85 -27.60
C GLY A 707 -3.03 -23.47 -26.62
N PRO A 708 -2.99 -24.81 -26.51
CA PRO A 708 -2.08 -25.49 -25.61
C PRO A 708 -0.62 -25.21 -26.02
N GLY A 709 0.23 -24.87 -25.04
CA GLY A 709 1.65 -24.59 -25.28
C GLY A 709 1.97 -23.22 -25.90
N SER A 710 0.98 -22.32 -26.03
CA SER A 710 1.16 -20.98 -26.62
C SER A 710 1.70 -19.89 -25.69
N GLY A 711 1.84 -20.21 -24.41
CA GLY A 711 2.44 -19.32 -23.42
C GLY A 711 1.47 -18.44 -22.64
N LYS A 712 0.23 -18.92 -22.34
CA LYS A 712 -0.74 -18.30 -21.39
C LYS A 712 -0.05 -17.54 -20.24
N THR A 713 0.74 -18.27 -19.43
CA THR A 713 1.51 -17.74 -18.29
C THR A 713 2.52 -16.66 -18.67
N ARG A 714 3.16 -16.73 -19.85
CA ARG A 714 4.08 -15.69 -20.33
C ARG A 714 3.32 -14.41 -20.64
N VAL A 715 2.21 -14.50 -21.39
CA VAL A 715 1.42 -13.34 -21.78
C VAL A 715 0.82 -12.65 -20.56
N LEU A 716 0.28 -13.41 -19.60
CA LEU A 716 -0.21 -12.86 -18.33
C LEU A 716 0.90 -12.18 -17.50
N VAL A 717 2.06 -12.80 -17.33
CA VAL A 717 3.21 -12.21 -16.61
C VAL A 717 3.66 -10.90 -17.27
N HIS A 718 3.79 -10.88 -18.60
CA HIS A 718 4.23 -9.68 -19.32
C HIS A 718 3.13 -8.61 -19.36
N LYS A 719 1.83 -8.98 -19.39
CA LYS A 719 0.72 -8.01 -19.28
C LYS A 719 0.67 -7.36 -17.90
N LEU A 720 0.84 -8.13 -16.82
CA LEU A 720 0.93 -7.60 -15.46
C LEU A 720 2.15 -6.67 -15.27
N ALA A 721 3.29 -7.00 -15.90
CA ALA A 721 4.45 -6.11 -15.92
C ALA A 721 4.18 -4.82 -16.73
N SER A 722 3.51 -4.91 -17.89
CA SER A 722 3.10 -3.75 -18.70
C SER A 722 2.13 -2.84 -17.96
N LEU A 723 1.12 -3.43 -17.30
CA LEU A 723 0.12 -2.71 -16.50
C LEU A 723 0.76 -1.85 -15.40
N MET A 724 1.80 -2.34 -14.74
CA MET A 724 2.51 -1.59 -13.69
C MET A 724 3.54 -0.57 -14.20
N LEU A 725 4.16 -0.81 -15.36
CA LEU A 725 5.34 -0.05 -15.82
C LEU A 725 5.08 0.88 -17.00
N MET A 726 4.02 0.67 -17.77
CA MET A 726 3.70 1.45 -18.97
C MET A 726 2.26 1.97 -19.03
N GLU A 727 1.35 1.37 -18.26
CA GLU A 727 -0.01 1.85 -18.10
C GLU A 727 -0.12 2.58 -16.73
N ASP A 728 -1.09 3.49 -16.60
CA ASP A 728 -1.24 4.33 -15.40
C ASP A 728 -2.01 3.60 -14.27
N VAL A 729 -1.63 2.34 -14.00
CA VAL A 729 -2.32 1.43 -13.07
C VAL A 729 -1.44 1.09 -11.86
N LYS A 730 -1.98 1.31 -10.66
CA LYS A 730 -1.26 1.12 -9.39
C LYS A 730 -1.43 -0.29 -8.84
N HIS A 731 -0.52 -0.75 -7.98
CA HIS A 731 -0.53 -2.13 -7.51
C HIS A 731 -1.73 -2.46 -6.59
N GLU A 732 -2.27 -1.47 -5.88
CA GLU A 732 -3.50 -1.59 -5.10
C GLU A 732 -4.73 -1.77 -5.99
N GLN A 733 -4.71 -1.17 -7.18
CA GLN A 733 -5.78 -1.20 -8.18
C GLN A 733 -5.82 -2.52 -8.98
N LEU A 734 -4.74 -3.31 -8.92
CA LEU A 734 -4.61 -4.62 -9.55
C LEU A 734 -5.07 -5.74 -8.62
N LEU A 735 -5.72 -6.74 -9.21
CA LEU A 735 -6.01 -8.05 -8.60
C LEU A 735 -5.83 -9.14 -9.65
N MET A 736 -5.09 -10.20 -9.30
CA MET A 736 -4.99 -11.41 -10.09
C MET A 736 -5.61 -12.59 -9.34
N LEU A 737 -6.53 -13.29 -10.00
CA LEU A 737 -7.14 -14.54 -9.54
C LEU A 737 -6.68 -15.72 -10.40
N THR A 738 -6.45 -16.87 -9.74
CA THR A 738 -6.08 -18.15 -10.36
C THR A 738 -6.64 -19.31 -9.52
N PHE A 739 -6.59 -20.54 -10.02
CA PHE A 739 -7.18 -21.71 -9.37
C PHE A 739 -6.26 -22.38 -8.34
N SER A 740 -4.95 -22.09 -8.35
CA SER A 740 -4.00 -22.75 -7.44
C SER A 740 -2.95 -21.81 -6.85
N ARG A 741 -2.50 -22.13 -5.62
CA ARG A 741 -1.40 -21.40 -4.97
C ARG A 741 -0.04 -21.72 -5.59
N ALA A 742 0.11 -22.87 -6.24
CA ALA A 742 1.26 -23.20 -7.09
C ALA A 742 1.37 -22.21 -8.26
N ALA A 743 0.27 -21.99 -9.01
CA ALA A 743 0.21 -20.98 -10.07
C ALA A 743 0.49 -19.57 -9.53
N ALA A 744 -0.20 -19.13 -8.46
CA ALA A 744 0.03 -17.82 -7.85
C ALA A 744 1.51 -17.60 -7.44
N THR A 745 2.15 -18.64 -6.89
CA THR A 745 3.58 -18.65 -6.55
C THR A 745 4.47 -18.56 -7.79
N GLU A 746 4.16 -19.31 -8.85
CA GLU A 746 4.90 -19.24 -10.12
C GLU A 746 4.77 -17.86 -10.78
N PHE A 747 3.57 -17.27 -10.81
CA PHE A 747 3.34 -15.91 -11.29
C PHE A 747 4.17 -14.89 -10.51
N LYS A 748 4.13 -14.90 -9.17
CA LYS A 748 4.93 -14.00 -8.33
C LYS A 748 6.43 -14.20 -8.59
N LYS A 749 6.92 -15.43 -8.69
CA LYS A 749 8.32 -15.81 -8.95
C LYS A 749 8.80 -15.43 -10.37
N ARG A 750 7.90 -15.40 -11.36
CA ARG A 750 8.17 -14.90 -12.72
C ARG A 750 8.17 -13.36 -12.77
N LEU A 751 7.19 -12.71 -12.13
CA LEU A 751 7.10 -11.25 -12.05
C LEU A 751 8.28 -10.62 -11.30
N LEU A 752 8.72 -11.22 -10.19
CA LEU A 752 9.93 -10.81 -9.45
C LEU A 752 11.19 -10.75 -10.32
N LYS A 753 11.29 -11.58 -11.39
CA LYS A 753 12.41 -11.55 -12.34
C LYS A 753 12.32 -10.45 -13.40
N LEU A 754 11.12 -9.96 -13.71
CA LEU A 754 10.91 -8.89 -14.70
C LEU A 754 10.91 -7.50 -14.05
N ILE A 755 10.13 -7.32 -12.98
CA ILE A 755 9.86 -6.01 -12.37
C ILE A 755 10.46 -5.86 -10.96
N GLY A 756 11.30 -6.82 -10.54
CA GLY A 756 11.98 -6.79 -9.25
C GLY A 756 11.01 -6.71 -8.07
N ASN A 757 11.38 -5.93 -7.06
CA ASN A 757 10.60 -5.78 -5.82
C ASN A 757 9.16 -5.25 -6.02
N ALA A 758 8.83 -4.63 -7.15
CA ALA A 758 7.46 -4.16 -7.44
C ALA A 758 6.44 -5.31 -7.48
N ALA A 759 6.86 -6.51 -7.89
CA ALA A 759 6.02 -7.71 -7.94
C ALA A 759 5.49 -8.16 -6.56
N ASN A 760 6.10 -7.72 -5.46
CA ASN A 760 5.61 -8.04 -4.10
C ASN A 760 4.35 -7.27 -3.70
N TYR A 761 3.99 -6.22 -4.43
CA TYR A 761 2.83 -5.38 -4.14
C TYR A 761 1.59 -5.76 -4.96
N ILE A 762 1.73 -6.57 -6.03
CA ILE A 762 0.60 -7.08 -6.80
C ILE A 762 -0.16 -8.11 -5.96
N GLU A 763 -1.47 -7.94 -5.83
CA GLU A 763 -2.33 -8.92 -5.17
C GLU A 763 -2.62 -10.11 -6.09
N ILE A 764 -1.87 -11.21 -5.92
CA ILE A 764 -2.04 -12.48 -6.65
C ILE A 764 -2.57 -13.53 -5.68
N LYS A 765 -3.80 -14.00 -5.88
CA LYS A 765 -4.52 -14.90 -4.96
C LYS A 765 -5.32 -15.97 -5.71
N THR A 766 -5.82 -16.97 -4.98
CA THR A 766 -6.92 -17.80 -5.50
C THR A 766 -8.27 -17.16 -5.19
N PHE A 767 -9.31 -17.50 -5.95
CA PHE A 767 -10.70 -17.11 -5.68
C PHE A 767 -11.06 -17.34 -4.20
N HIS A 768 -10.77 -18.54 -3.69
CA HIS A 768 -11.01 -18.93 -2.31
C HIS A 768 -10.22 -18.08 -1.29
N SER A 769 -8.90 -17.87 -1.49
CA SER A 769 -8.10 -17.03 -0.58
C SER A 769 -8.59 -15.58 -0.55
N TYR A 770 -8.96 -15.02 -1.70
CA TYR A 770 -9.52 -13.67 -1.78
C TYR A 770 -10.87 -13.57 -1.04
N CYS A 771 -11.77 -14.55 -1.20
CA CYS A 771 -13.03 -14.59 -0.46
C CYS A 771 -12.83 -14.75 1.06
N PHE A 772 -11.91 -15.63 1.52
CA PHE A 772 -11.56 -15.72 2.95
C PHE A 772 -11.03 -14.40 3.51
N ASP A 773 -10.22 -13.68 2.74
CA ASP A 773 -9.70 -12.37 3.10
C ASP A 773 -10.81 -11.30 3.18
N LEU A 774 -11.73 -11.23 2.21
CA LEU A 774 -12.87 -10.31 2.23
C LEU A 774 -13.77 -10.56 3.46
N LEU A 775 -14.03 -11.84 3.77
CA LEU A 775 -14.82 -12.26 4.93
C LEU A 775 -14.06 -12.18 6.27
N GLY A 776 -12.77 -11.85 6.25
CA GLY A 776 -11.95 -11.71 7.45
C GLY A 776 -11.71 -13.01 8.22
N ARG A 777 -12.00 -14.18 7.66
CA ARG A 777 -11.88 -15.50 8.33
C ARG A 777 -10.44 -16.06 8.28
N ILE A 778 -10.19 -17.22 8.89
CA ILE A 778 -8.99 -18.04 8.62
C ILE A 778 -9.41 -19.13 7.62
N GLY A 779 -8.56 -19.43 6.64
CA GLY A 779 -8.84 -20.48 5.65
C GLY A 779 -8.74 -21.87 6.27
N THR A 780 -9.83 -22.64 6.25
CA THR A 780 -9.81 -24.09 6.47
C THR A 780 -10.59 -24.80 5.36
N LEU A 781 -10.07 -25.95 4.92
CA LEU A 781 -10.61 -26.71 3.78
C LEU A 781 -12.06 -27.16 3.97
N GLU A 782 -12.46 -27.39 5.22
CA GLU A 782 -13.81 -27.81 5.62
C GLU A 782 -14.88 -26.72 5.45
N LYS A 783 -14.48 -25.45 5.32
CA LYS A 783 -15.38 -24.29 5.17
C LYS A 783 -15.32 -23.67 3.75
N SER A 784 -14.71 -24.37 2.78
CA SER A 784 -14.44 -23.84 1.44
C SER A 784 -15.68 -23.69 0.55
N GLY A 785 -16.54 -24.71 0.47
CA GLY A 785 -17.60 -24.81 -0.54
C GLY A 785 -18.69 -23.74 -0.53
N GLU A 786 -18.81 -22.92 0.52
CA GLU A 786 -19.76 -21.80 0.59
C GLU A 786 -19.06 -20.42 0.64
N VAL A 787 -17.73 -20.37 0.70
CA VAL A 787 -16.99 -19.12 0.98
C VAL A 787 -17.20 -18.06 -0.12
N ILE A 788 -17.39 -18.49 -1.36
CA ILE A 788 -17.60 -17.61 -2.51
C ILE A 788 -19.01 -17.01 -2.47
N ARG A 789 -20.06 -17.83 -2.26
CA ARG A 789 -21.45 -17.37 -2.11
C ARG A 789 -21.62 -16.43 -0.91
N GLU A 790 -20.97 -16.75 0.21
CA GLU A 790 -20.94 -15.91 1.41
C GLU A 790 -20.29 -14.55 1.11
N ALA A 791 -19.16 -14.51 0.40
CA ALA A 791 -18.51 -13.28 -0.02
C ALA A 791 -19.40 -12.46 -0.98
N VAL A 792 -19.93 -13.08 -2.04
CA VAL A 792 -20.84 -12.44 -3.01
C VAL A 792 -22.02 -11.77 -2.30
N ARG A 793 -22.68 -12.47 -1.36
CA ARG A 793 -23.83 -11.92 -0.61
C ARG A 793 -23.44 -10.67 0.17
N ARG A 794 -22.30 -10.69 0.87
CA ARG A 794 -21.80 -9.54 1.66
C ARG A 794 -21.32 -8.37 0.81
N ILE A 795 -20.74 -8.65 -0.37
CA ILE A 795 -20.42 -7.60 -1.35
C ILE A 795 -21.70 -6.93 -1.84
N LYS A 796 -22.75 -7.72 -2.14
CA LYS A 796 -24.05 -7.19 -2.57
C LYS A 796 -24.71 -6.34 -1.49
N SER A 797 -24.80 -6.83 -0.24
CA SER A 797 -25.37 -6.09 0.91
C SER A 797 -24.56 -4.86 1.35
N GLY A 798 -23.27 -4.78 1.00
CA GLY A 798 -22.39 -3.66 1.38
C GLY A 798 -21.67 -3.84 2.71
N GLU A 799 -21.64 -5.06 3.25
CA GLU A 799 -20.88 -5.44 4.46
C GLU A 799 -19.35 -5.50 4.25
N VAL A 800 -18.88 -5.44 2.99
CA VAL A 800 -17.46 -5.49 2.63
C VAL A 800 -16.93 -4.09 2.34
N GLU A 801 -15.76 -3.77 2.92
CA GLU A 801 -15.06 -2.49 2.74
C GLU A 801 -14.81 -2.16 1.25
N PRO A 802 -15.30 -1.02 0.72
CA PRO A 802 -15.26 -0.71 -0.72
C PRO A 802 -13.88 -0.84 -1.36
N GLY A 803 -12.83 -0.28 -0.75
CA GLY A 803 -11.47 -0.32 -1.30
C GLY A 803 -10.85 -1.72 -1.44
N ARG A 804 -11.49 -2.76 -0.88
CA ARG A 804 -11.07 -4.16 -1.06
C ARG A 804 -11.71 -4.82 -2.28
N ILE A 805 -12.77 -4.23 -2.83
CA ILE A 805 -13.56 -4.74 -3.96
C ILE A 805 -13.58 -3.81 -5.18
N THR A 806 -13.32 -2.50 -5.01
CA THR A 806 -13.24 -1.52 -6.12
C THR A 806 -11.87 -1.54 -6.80
N LYS A 807 -11.44 -2.72 -7.27
CA LYS A 807 -10.23 -2.89 -8.09
C LYS A 807 -10.44 -2.30 -9.48
N THR A 808 -9.44 -1.64 -10.05
CA THR A 808 -9.53 -1.06 -11.41
C THR A 808 -9.21 -2.10 -12.49
N VAL A 809 -8.36 -3.09 -12.20
CA VAL A 809 -7.96 -4.12 -13.16
C VAL A 809 -7.99 -5.50 -12.52
N LEU A 810 -8.83 -6.38 -13.04
CA LEU A 810 -8.94 -7.79 -12.67
C LEU A 810 -8.33 -8.66 -13.77
N VAL A 811 -7.41 -9.54 -13.38
CA VAL A 811 -6.72 -10.49 -14.26
C VAL A 811 -7.06 -11.91 -13.82
N ILE A 812 -7.48 -12.78 -14.75
CA ILE A 812 -7.94 -14.14 -14.47
C ILE A 812 -7.12 -15.13 -15.31
N ASP A 813 -6.55 -16.12 -14.63
CA ASP A 813 -5.78 -17.23 -15.19
C ASP A 813 -6.57 -18.54 -15.19
N GLU A 814 -6.32 -19.40 -16.18
CA GLU A 814 -7.04 -20.65 -16.44
C GLU A 814 -8.58 -20.51 -16.46
N ALA A 815 -9.06 -19.41 -17.04
CA ALA A 815 -10.46 -18.97 -17.02
C ALA A 815 -11.47 -19.92 -17.70
N GLN A 816 -11.03 -21.00 -18.37
CA GLN A 816 -11.93 -22.07 -18.82
C GLN A 816 -12.52 -22.88 -17.66
N ASP A 817 -11.82 -22.94 -16.52
CA ASP A 817 -12.15 -23.81 -15.39
C ASP A 817 -13.08 -23.14 -14.35
N MET A 818 -13.59 -21.93 -14.64
CA MET A 818 -14.50 -21.18 -13.75
C MET A 818 -15.85 -21.88 -13.57
N ASP A 819 -16.38 -21.86 -12.35
CA ASP A 819 -17.74 -22.29 -12.02
C ASP A 819 -18.75 -21.12 -11.99
N ALA A 820 -19.99 -21.41 -11.56
CA ALA A 820 -21.08 -20.44 -11.48
C ALA A 820 -20.89 -19.38 -10.37
N ASP A 821 -20.36 -19.77 -9.21
CA ASP A 821 -20.18 -18.92 -8.05
C ASP A 821 -18.98 -17.99 -8.25
N GLU A 822 -17.91 -18.50 -8.86
CA GLU A 822 -16.73 -17.72 -9.28
C GLU A 822 -17.09 -16.67 -10.34
N PHE A 823 -17.93 -17.03 -11.31
CA PHE A 823 -18.44 -16.08 -12.30
C PHE A 823 -19.38 -15.02 -11.69
N GLU A 824 -20.23 -15.40 -10.72
CA GLU A 824 -21.06 -14.43 -10.00
C GLU A 824 -20.21 -13.46 -9.18
N LEU A 825 -19.10 -13.90 -8.57
CA LEU A 825 -18.14 -13.03 -7.90
C LEU A 825 -17.55 -12.00 -8.87
N ILE A 826 -17.09 -12.42 -10.06
CA ILE A 826 -16.56 -11.52 -11.08
C ILE A 826 -17.61 -10.50 -11.51
N GLY A 827 -18.83 -10.95 -11.81
CA GLY A 827 -19.95 -10.07 -12.16
C GLY A 827 -20.26 -9.04 -11.07
N THR A 828 -20.28 -9.47 -9.81
CA THR A 828 -20.53 -8.61 -8.65
C THR A 828 -19.42 -7.57 -8.45
N LEU A 829 -18.16 -7.89 -8.74
CA LEU A 829 -17.06 -6.93 -8.72
C LEU A 829 -17.19 -5.89 -9.86
N MET A 830 -17.60 -6.32 -11.06
CA MET A 830 -17.89 -5.42 -12.19
C MET A 830 -19.09 -4.49 -11.91
N GLU A 831 -20.09 -4.95 -11.14
CA GLU A 831 -21.22 -4.11 -10.70
C GLU A 831 -20.81 -3.05 -9.67
N LYS A 832 -19.83 -3.35 -8.81
CA LYS A 832 -19.32 -2.40 -7.79
C LYS A 832 -18.28 -1.42 -8.34
N ASN A 833 -17.64 -1.74 -9.47
CA ASN A 833 -16.83 -0.81 -10.25
C ASN A 833 -17.14 -0.94 -11.75
N GLU A 834 -18.06 -0.10 -12.25
CA GLU A 834 -18.48 -0.05 -13.66
C GLU A 834 -17.30 0.10 -14.64
N ASP A 835 -16.20 0.73 -14.20
CA ASP A 835 -14.98 0.96 -15.00
C ASP A 835 -13.85 -0.06 -14.74
N MET A 836 -14.14 -1.17 -14.05
CA MET A 836 -13.17 -2.27 -13.88
C MET A 836 -12.81 -2.91 -15.22
N ARG A 837 -11.52 -2.88 -15.56
CA ARG A 837 -10.94 -3.61 -16.68
C ARG A 837 -10.85 -5.10 -16.33
N VAL A 838 -11.19 -5.98 -17.27
CA VAL A 838 -11.12 -7.44 -17.07
C VAL A 838 -10.27 -8.09 -18.16
N ILE A 839 -9.27 -8.87 -17.77
CA ILE A 839 -8.39 -9.63 -18.68
C ILE A 839 -8.46 -11.10 -18.28
N ALA A 840 -9.23 -11.89 -19.02
CA ALA A 840 -9.36 -13.33 -18.80
C ALA A 840 -8.52 -14.11 -19.82
N VAL A 841 -7.74 -15.08 -19.36
CA VAL A 841 -6.91 -15.94 -20.21
C VAL A 841 -7.24 -17.39 -19.91
N GLY A 842 -7.53 -18.18 -20.95
CA GLY A 842 -7.88 -19.57 -20.82
C GLY A 842 -7.71 -20.34 -22.13
N ASP A 843 -7.96 -21.64 -22.09
CA ASP A 843 -7.97 -22.53 -23.25
C ASP A 843 -9.22 -23.41 -23.17
N ASP A 844 -10.22 -23.11 -23.99
CA ASP A 844 -11.50 -23.82 -24.06
C ASP A 844 -11.36 -25.30 -24.48
N ASP A 845 -10.27 -25.69 -25.14
CA ASP A 845 -9.97 -27.12 -25.42
C ASP A 845 -9.44 -27.86 -24.17
N GLN A 846 -9.19 -27.16 -23.05
CA GLN A 846 -8.60 -27.69 -21.82
C GLN A 846 -9.53 -27.71 -20.60
N ASN A 847 -10.81 -27.35 -20.74
CA ASN A 847 -11.80 -27.49 -19.66
C ASN A 847 -12.02 -28.98 -19.34
N ILE A 848 -11.32 -29.47 -18.32
CA ILE A 848 -11.39 -30.87 -17.86
C ILE A 848 -12.13 -31.01 -16.52
N TYR A 849 -12.56 -29.91 -15.91
CA TYR A 849 -13.19 -29.88 -14.59
C TYR A 849 -14.72 -29.73 -14.63
N GLU A 850 -15.38 -30.01 -15.76
CA GLU A 850 -16.86 -29.98 -15.88
C GLU A 850 -17.55 -30.85 -14.82
N PHE A 851 -16.93 -31.96 -14.41
CA PHE A 851 -17.42 -32.83 -13.33
C PHE A 851 -17.40 -32.19 -11.92
N ARG A 852 -16.75 -31.02 -11.77
CA ARG A 852 -16.77 -30.16 -10.58
C ARG A 852 -17.66 -28.91 -10.76
N GLY A 853 -18.25 -28.69 -11.94
CA GLY A 853 -19.12 -27.54 -12.25
C GLY A 853 -18.50 -26.47 -13.17
N ALA A 854 -17.22 -26.62 -13.53
CA ALA A 854 -16.50 -25.70 -14.41
C ALA A 854 -17.11 -25.63 -15.82
N SER A 855 -17.01 -24.49 -16.51
CA SER A 855 -17.47 -24.40 -17.91
C SER A 855 -16.91 -23.23 -18.73
N SER A 856 -16.32 -23.54 -19.89
CA SER A 856 -15.87 -22.56 -20.91
C SER A 856 -16.98 -21.58 -21.38
N LYS A 857 -18.26 -21.85 -21.13
CA LYS A 857 -19.37 -20.91 -21.41
C LYS A 857 -19.17 -19.55 -20.71
N TYR A 858 -18.45 -19.50 -19.59
CA TYR A 858 -18.21 -18.24 -18.87
C TYR A 858 -17.23 -17.32 -19.62
N LEU A 859 -16.26 -17.87 -20.35
CA LEU A 859 -15.44 -17.12 -21.32
C LEU A 859 -16.31 -16.59 -22.47
N GLU A 860 -17.20 -17.42 -23.01
CA GLU A 860 -18.13 -17.03 -24.07
C GLU A 860 -19.05 -15.87 -23.62
N ARG A 861 -19.53 -15.90 -22.38
CA ARG A 861 -20.33 -14.82 -21.78
C ARG A 861 -19.53 -13.53 -21.58
N LEU A 862 -18.25 -13.57 -21.25
CA LEU A 862 -17.41 -12.35 -21.23
C LEU A 862 -17.30 -11.72 -22.62
N ILE A 863 -17.15 -12.53 -23.68
CA ILE A 863 -17.15 -12.05 -25.07
C ILE A 863 -18.51 -11.43 -25.42
N LYS A 864 -19.61 -12.18 -25.24
CA LYS A 864 -20.95 -11.80 -25.72
C LYS A 864 -21.70 -10.77 -24.87
N GLU A 865 -21.61 -10.85 -23.55
CA GLU A 865 -22.40 -9.99 -22.63
C GLU A 865 -21.63 -8.74 -22.19
N LYS A 866 -20.30 -8.75 -22.30
CA LYS A 866 -19.42 -7.62 -21.92
C LYS A 866 -18.64 -7.04 -23.11
N ASN A 867 -18.92 -7.47 -24.34
CA ASN A 867 -18.23 -7.04 -25.56
C ASN A 867 -16.69 -7.13 -25.47
N ALA A 868 -16.16 -8.21 -24.86
CA ALA A 868 -14.73 -8.36 -24.68
C ALA A 868 -14.01 -8.64 -26.01
N VAL A 869 -12.88 -7.96 -26.22
CA VAL A 869 -12.03 -8.18 -27.39
C VAL A 869 -11.33 -9.53 -27.26
N MET A 870 -11.60 -10.40 -28.23
CA MET A 870 -11.06 -11.76 -28.27
C MET A 870 -9.73 -11.81 -29.04
N TYR A 871 -8.74 -12.50 -28.47
CA TYR A 871 -7.46 -12.79 -29.11
C TYR A 871 -7.17 -14.30 -29.11
N GLU A 872 -6.84 -14.87 -30.28
CA GLU A 872 -6.43 -16.28 -30.40
C GLU A 872 -4.89 -16.43 -30.36
N LEU A 873 -4.35 -17.11 -29.33
CA LEU A 873 -2.92 -17.44 -29.27
C LEU A 873 -2.65 -18.83 -29.87
N VAL A 874 -2.29 -18.87 -31.16
CA VAL A 874 -2.16 -20.11 -31.93
C VAL A 874 -0.74 -20.67 -32.06
N GLU A 875 0.30 -19.88 -31.83
CA GLU A 875 1.69 -20.34 -31.94
C GLU A 875 2.04 -21.28 -30.77
N ASN A 876 2.46 -22.51 -31.05
CA ASN A 876 2.87 -23.48 -30.04
C ASN A 876 4.39 -23.55 -29.92
N TYR A 877 4.91 -23.21 -28.74
CA TYR A 877 6.34 -23.17 -28.40
C TYR A 877 6.83 -24.47 -27.70
N ARG A 878 5.92 -25.42 -27.45
CA ARG A 878 6.13 -26.60 -26.58
C ARG A 878 6.33 -27.90 -27.36
N SER A 879 5.71 -28.02 -28.53
CA SER A 879 5.53 -29.27 -29.28
C SER A 879 6.14 -29.21 -30.68
N LYS A 880 6.45 -30.38 -31.23
CA LYS A 880 6.97 -30.59 -32.59
C LYS A 880 5.84 -30.56 -33.64
N SER A 881 6.17 -30.31 -34.90
CA SER A 881 5.22 -30.04 -35.99
C SER A 881 4.12 -31.09 -36.14
N ASN A 882 4.47 -32.36 -36.39
CA ASN A 882 3.50 -33.44 -36.54
C ASN A 882 2.59 -33.68 -35.32
N LEU A 883 3.04 -33.39 -34.09
CA LEU A 883 2.20 -33.51 -32.90
C LEU A 883 1.14 -32.39 -32.86
N VAL A 884 1.52 -31.16 -33.20
CA VAL A 884 0.57 -30.04 -33.33
C VAL A 884 -0.42 -30.30 -34.47
N GLU A 885 0.03 -30.88 -35.59
CA GLU A 885 -0.85 -31.26 -36.69
C GLU A 885 -1.86 -32.33 -36.27
N PHE A 886 -1.42 -33.37 -35.54
CA PHE A 886 -2.31 -34.37 -34.94
C PHE A 886 -3.35 -33.73 -34.00
N THR A 887 -2.93 -32.80 -33.12
CA THR A 887 -3.85 -32.06 -32.26
C THR A 887 -4.86 -31.25 -33.08
N ASN A 888 -4.44 -30.54 -34.12
CA ASN A 888 -5.35 -29.80 -35.03
C ASN A 888 -6.37 -30.70 -35.74
N ARG A 889 -6.00 -31.94 -36.07
CA ARG A 889 -6.93 -32.95 -36.63
C ARG A 889 -7.88 -33.50 -35.56
N PHE A 890 -7.47 -33.54 -34.29
CA PHE A 890 -8.28 -34.01 -33.15
C PHE A 890 -9.30 -32.97 -32.67
N VAL A 891 -8.89 -31.73 -32.41
CA VAL A 891 -9.79 -30.68 -31.83
C VAL A 891 -10.98 -30.33 -32.72
N LYS A 892 -10.89 -30.60 -34.04
CA LYS A 892 -12.04 -30.51 -34.98
C LYS A 892 -13.21 -31.45 -34.65
N LYS A 893 -13.06 -32.36 -33.67
CA LYS A 893 -14.13 -33.22 -33.14
C LYS A 893 -14.78 -32.69 -31.86
N ILE A 894 -14.28 -31.59 -31.30
CA ILE A 894 -14.82 -30.94 -30.10
C ILE A 894 -15.98 -30.01 -30.53
N SER A 895 -17.15 -30.19 -29.93
CA SER A 895 -18.29 -29.30 -30.10
C SER A 895 -18.16 -28.06 -29.22
N HIS A 896 -18.67 -26.92 -29.70
CA HIS A 896 -18.70 -25.63 -28.98
C HIS A 896 -17.32 -25.04 -28.60
N ARG A 897 -16.33 -25.19 -29.50
CA ARG A 897 -15.02 -24.51 -29.42
C ARG A 897 -15.15 -23.00 -29.69
N LEU A 898 -14.41 -22.16 -28.95
CA LEU A 898 -14.31 -20.72 -29.17
C LEU A 898 -13.32 -20.38 -30.29
N LYS A 899 -12.16 -21.07 -30.29
CA LYS A 899 -11.04 -20.80 -31.21
C LYS A 899 -11.31 -21.35 -32.62
N ASN A 900 -11.12 -20.53 -33.65
CA ASN A 900 -11.34 -20.91 -35.04
C ASN A 900 -10.04 -21.20 -35.80
N ILE A 901 -8.92 -20.61 -35.38
CA ILE A 901 -7.65 -20.68 -36.10
C ILE A 901 -6.89 -21.96 -35.67
N PRO A 902 -6.29 -22.71 -36.62
CA PRO A 902 -5.43 -23.86 -36.29
C PRO A 902 -4.16 -23.44 -35.52
N ILE A 903 -3.70 -24.31 -34.63
CA ILE A 903 -2.47 -24.12 -33.85
C ILE A 903 -1.26 -24.30 -34.78
N VAL A 904 -0.25 -23.44 -34.70
CA VAL A 904 0.95 -23.46 -35.56
C VAL A 904 2.18 -23.80 -34.73
N ALA A 905 2.91 -24.85 -35.08
CA ALA A 905 4.16 -25.19 -34.38
C ALA A 905 5.27 -24.19 -34.71
N VAL A 906 5.93 -23.64 -33.69
CA VAL A 906 7.14 -22.82 -33.86
C VAL A 906 8.34 -23.70 -34.22
N TRP A 907 8.38 -24.93 -33.66
CA TRP A 907 9.34 -25.97 -34.03
C TRP A 907 8.88 -26.68 -35.31
N LYS A 908 9.62 -26.48 -36.40
CA LYS A 908 9.33 -27.04 -37.74
C LYS A 908 9.88 -28.46 -37.95
N ASP A 909 10.58 -29.00 -36.97
CA ASP A 909 11.09 -30.37 -36.98
C ASP A 909 10.13 -31.35 -36.28
N ASP A 910 10.08 -32.57 -36.80
CA ASP A 910 9.08 -33.57 -36.42
C ASP A 910 9.51 -34.42 -35.21
N GLY A 911 8.54 -34.74 -34.35
CA GLY A 911 8.73 -35.67 -33.23
C GLY A 911 8.51 -37.12 -33.65
N LYS A 912 8.87 -38.07 -32.78
CA LYS A 912 8.51 -39.48 -32.94
C LYS A 912 7.15 -39.75 -32.28
N ILE A 913 6.14 -40.09 -33.09
CA ILE A 913 4.80 -40.48 -32.61
C ILE A 913 4.62 -41.98 -32.88
N LYS A 914 4.28 -42.74 -31.83
CA LYS A 914 4.12 -44.21 -31.86
C LYS A 914 2.78 -44.56 -31.23
N LEU A 915 1.90 -45.26 -31.96
CA LEU A 915 0.66 -45.81 -31.42
C LEU A 915 0.82 -47.33 -31.32
N VAL A 916 0.75 -47.88 -30.10
CA VAL A 916 0.89 -49.33 -29.85
C VAL A 916 -0.43 -49.90 -29.34
N ARG A 917 -0.87 -51.01 -29.94
CA ARG A 917 -2.10 -51.72 -29.55
C ARG A 917 -1.76 -53.12 -29.02
N TYR A 918 -1.79 -53.28 -27.70
CA TYR A 918 -1.65 -54.59 -27.06
C TYR A 918 -2.97 -55.37 -27.10
N LYS A 919 -2.86 -56.71 -27.14
CA LYS A 919 -3.98 -57.65 -26.92
C LYS A 919 -3.72 -58.37 -25.59
N SER A 920 -4.18 -57.80 -24.49
CA SER A 920 -3.98 -58.31 -23.14
C SER A 920 -5.12 -57.84 -22.22
N SER A 921 -5.47 -58.64 -21.22
CA SER A 921 -6.34 -58.23 -20.11
C SER A 921 -5.65 -57.26 -19.14
N ASN A 922 -4.31 -57.25 -19.13
CA ASN A 922 -3.48 -56.33 -18.36
C ASN A 922 -2.55 -55.54 -19.29
N LEU A 923 -2.74 -54.22 -19.37
CA LEU A 923 -1.97 -53.31 -20.22
C LEU A 923 -0.71 -52.75 -19.53
N ILE A 924 -0.59 -52.90 -18.21
CA ILE A 924 0.50 -52.37 -17.39
C ILE A 924 1.83 -53.02 -17.76
N THR A 925 1.90 -54.36 -17.71
CA THR A 925 3.16 -55.09 -17.97
C THR A 925 3.71 -54.87 -19.39
N PRO A 926 2.89 -54.88 -20.47
CA PRO A 926 3.35 -54.51 -21.80
C PRO A 926 3.86 -53.06 -21.90
N VAL A 927 3.18 -52.10 -21.27
CA VAL A 927 3.60 -50.69 -21.26
C VAL A 927 4.93 -50.49 -20.50
N VAL A 928 5.09 -51.13 -19.34
CA VAL A 928 6.36 -51.14 -18.58
C VAL A 928 7.49 -51.72 -19.45
N SER A 929 7.26 -52.83 -20.13
CA SER A 929 8.25 -53.45 -21.01
C SER A 929 8.64 -52.54 -22.18
N ASP A 930 7.68 -51.88 -22.83
CA ASP A 930 7.94 -50.97 -23.95
C ASP A 930 8.70 -49.71 -23.49
N ILE A 931 8.40 -49.18 -22.30
CA ILE A 931 9.15 -48.07 -21.67
C ILE A 931 10.61 -48.46 -21.42
N LEU A 932 10.86 -49.63 -20.82
CA LEU A 932 12.22 -50.12 -20.53
C LEU A 932 13.03 -50.33 -21.82
N ASN A 933 12.40 -50.85 -22.88
CA ASN A 933 13.07 -51.16 -24.15
C ASN A 933 13.17 -49.98 -25.14
N THR A 934 12.47 -48.86 -24.93
CA THR A 934 12.43 -47.74 -25.90
C THR A 934 13.71 -46.88 -25.91
N GLY A 935 14.60 -47.00 -24.91
CA GLY A 935 15.86 -46.23 -24.88
C GLY A 935 15.63 -44.73 -24.65
N LEU A 936 14.75 -44.40 -23.71
CA LEU A 936 14.28 -43.03 -23.43
C LEU A 936 15.41 -42.12 -22.90
N SER A 937 15.43 -40.86 -23.36
CA SER A 937 16.43 -39.86 -22.99
C SER A 937 15.80 -38.53 -22.56
N GLY A 938 16.37 -37.87 -21.56
CA GLY A 938 15.84 -36.63 -20.98
C GLY A 938 14.67 -36.86 -20.03
N SER A 939 14.02 -35.78 -19.60
CA SER A 939 12.84 -35.86 -18.70
C SER A 939 11.64 -36.47 -19.43
N THR A 940 11.25 -37.68 -19.03
CA THR A 940 10.11 -38.41 -19.61
C THR A 940 8.90 -38.36 -18.67
N CYS A 941 7.68 -38.33 -19.22
CA CYS A 941 6.43 -38.40 -18.46
C CYS A 941 5.51 -39.47 -19.03
N VAL A 942 4.84 -40.23 -18.16
CA VAL A 942 3.78 -41.20 -18.50
C VAL A 942 2.46 -40.70 -17.93
N LEU A 943 1.44 -40.62 -18.77
CA LEU A 943 0.07 -40.30 -18.37
C LEU A 943 -0.75 -41.60 -18.43
N THR A 944 -1.51 -41.91 -17.39
CA THR A 944 -2.40 -43.09 -17.34
C THR A 944 -3.86 -42.68 -17.60
N LYS A 945 -4.84 -43.54 -17.27
CA LYS A 945 -6.25 -43.19 -17.09
C LYS A 945 -6.62 -43.06 -15.61
N SER A 946 -6.04 -43.87 -14.72
CA SER A 946 -6.34 -43.86 -13.28
C SER A 946 -5.09 -43.74 -12.39
N ASN A 947 -5.32 -43.37 -11.12
CA ASN A 947 -4.28 -43.25 -10.12
C ASN A 947 -3.59 -44.59 -9.83
N GLU A 948 -4.37 -45.67 -9.84
CA GLU A 948 -3.91 -47.03 -9.56
C GLU A 948 -2.97 -47.54 -10.66
N GLU A 949 -3.33 -47.31 -11.93
CA GLU A 949 -2.47 -47.63 -13.08
C GLU A 949 -1.11 -46.94 -12.97
N ALA A 950 -1.09 -45.66 -12.57
CA ALA A 950 0.16 -44.90 -12.44
C ALA A 950 1.04 -45.44 -11.30
N LEU A 951 0.44 -45.79 -10.17
CA LEU A 951 1.12 -46.43 -9.04
C LEU A 951 1.70 -47.80 -9.44
N GLN A 952 0.94 -48.62 -10.16
CA GLN A 952 1.38 -49.94 -10.63
C GLN A 952 2.54 -49.84 -11.63
N ILE A 953 2.46 -48.93 -12.62
CA ILE A 953 3.57 -48.70 -13.57
C ILE A 953 4.81 -48.15 -12.83
N ALA A 954 4.64 -47.20 -11.90
CA ALA A 954 5.76 -46.64 -11.12
C ALA A 954 6.49 -47.71 -10.29
N GLY A 955 5.73 -48.57 -9.59
CA GLY A 955 6.29 -49.68 -8.81
C GLY A 955 7.01 -50.71 -9.68
N LEU A 956 6.45 -51.06 -10.84
CA LEU A 956 7.06 -52.03 -11.75
C LEU A 956 8.30 -51.49 -12.48
N LEU A 957 8.33 -50.20 -12.86
CA LEU A 957 9.55 -49.58 -13.42
C LEU A 957 10.67 -49.53 -12.36
N THR A 958 10.33 -49.13 -11.13
CA THR A 958 11.28 -49.11 -10.00
C THR A 958 11.82 -50.51 -9.68
N LYS A 959 10.96 -51.54 -9.70
CA LYS A 959 11.35 -52.95 -9.54
C LYS A 959 12.32 -53.43 -10.62
N ASN A 960 12.24 -52.89 -11.84
CA ASN A 960 13.16 -53.17 -12.95
C ASN A 960 14.35 -52.19 -13.03
N GLY A 961 14.65 -51.48 -11.93
CA GLY A 961 15.84 -50.62 -11.82
C GLY A 961 15.75 -49.25 -12.49
N MET A 962 14.65 -48.92 -13.17
CA MET A 962 14.45 -47.60 -13.77
C MET A 962 13.93 -46.61 -12.71
N GLN A 963 14.58 -45.44 -12.58
CA GLN A 963 14.14 -44.40 -11.64
C GLN A 963 12.84 -43.73 -12.09
N ALA A 964 11.72 -44.34 -11.70
CA ALA A 964 10.38 -43.80 -11.83
C ALA A 964 9.96 -43.02 -10.56
N LYS A 965 9.20 -41.94 -10.73
CA LYS A 965 8.56 -41.21 -9.63
C LYS A 965 7.10 -40.89 -9.94
N LEU A 966 6.22 -41.32 -9.06
CA LEU A 966 4.81 -40.95 -9.10
C LEU A 966 4.65 -39.47 -8.72
N ILE A 967 4.08 -38.67 -9.62
CA ILE A 967 3.50 -37.36 -9.36
C ILE A 967 2.05 -37.62 -8.98
N GLN A 968 1.84 -37.96 -7.71
CA GLN A 968 0.50 -38.17 -7.15
C GLN A 968 0.00 -36.89 -6.49
N SER A 969 -1.18 -36.45 -6.93
CA SER A 969 -2.02 -35.56 -6.15
C SER A 969 -2.46 -36.29 -4.89
N ASN A 970 -1.71 -36.09 -3.80
CA ASN A 970 -2.07 -36.62 -2.49
C ASN A 970 -3.24 -35.82 -1.90
N GLU A 971 -4.42 -35.86 -2.54
CA GLU A 971 -5.66 -35.30 -1.97
C GLU A 971 -5.99 -36.05 -0.67
N GLY A 972 -5.50 -35.51 0.46
CA GLY A 972 -5.59 -36.10 1.80
C GLY A 972 -4.27 -36.12 2.59
N PHE A 973 -3.09 -36.18 1.96
CA PHE A 973 -1.81 -36.10 2.68
C PHE A 973 -1.34 -34.65 2.80
N ASN A 974 -1.54 -34.08 3.98
CA ASN A 974 -0.97 -32.78 4.33
C ASN A 974 0.58 -32.89 4.42
N LEU A 975 1.34 -31.94 3.87
CA LEU A 975 2.81 -31.96 4.01
C LEU A 975 3.27 -31.84 5.48
N TYR A 976 2.42 -31.30 6.35
CA TYR A 976 2.59 -31.33 7.80
C TYR A 976 2.72 -32.77 8.37
N ASN A 977 2.38 -33.81 7.60
CA ASN A 977 2.54 -35.21 8.01
C ASN A 977 3.94 -35.78 7.71
N LEU A 978 4.79 -35.12 6.91
CA LEU A 978 6.19 -35.53 6.72
C LEU A 978 6.97 -35.45 8.05
N LEU A 979 7.84 -36.42 8.28
CA LEU A 979 8.68 -36.45 9.48
C LEU A 979 9.76 -35.36 9.44
N GLU A 980 10.32 -35.12 8.26
CA GLU A 980 11.27 -34.05 7.95
C GLU A 980 10.65 -32.67 8.23
N VAL A 981 9.41 -32.46 7.77
CA VAL A 981 8.68 -31.19 7.93
C VAL A 981 8.31 -30.96 9.40
N ARG A 982 7.78 -31.97 10.10
CA ARG A 982 7.52 -31.87 11.54
C ARG A 982 8.80 -31.65 12.35
N TYR A 983 9.89 -32.32 12.00
CA TYR A 983 11.16 -32.08 12.68
C TYR A 983 11.72 -30.68 12.42
N PHE A 984 11.60 -30.16 11.19
CA PHE A 984 11.97 -28.78 10.89
C PHE A 984 11.15 -27.78 11.71
N LEU A 985 9.82 -27.90 11.69
CA LEU A 985 8.92 -27.04 12.48
C LEU A 985 9.21 -27.12 13.98
N ASN A 986 9.51 -28.31 14.51
CA ASN A 986 9.94 -28.48 15.90
C ASN A 986 11.33 -27.89 16.17
N CYS A 987 12.27 -27.90 15.20
CA CYS A 987 13.59 -27.28 15.34
C CYS A 987 13.55 -25.75 15.31
N LEU A 988 12.52 -25.15 14.71
CA LEU A 988 12.25 -23.73 14.87
C LEU A 988 11.85 -23.38 16.31
N ASN A 989 11.53 -24.40 17.13
CA ASN A 989 11.27 -24.34 18.57
C ASN A 989 10.30 -23.23 18.96
N LEU A 990 9.30 -23.02 18.10
CA LEU A 990 8.34 -21.92 18.18
C LEU A 990 7.38 -22.21 19.33
N PHE A 991 7.61 -21.57 20.47
CA PHE A 991 6.66 -21.51 21.59
C PHE A 991 5.24 -21.15 21.07
N PRO A 992 4.17 -21.41 21.84
CA PRO A 992 2.82 -20.94 21.47
C PRO A 992 2.84 -19.46 21.07
N ASN A 993 3.69 -18.70 21.77
CA ASN A 993 3.89 -17.27 21.64
C ASN A 993 5.02 -16.90 20.64
N THR A 994 5.11 -17.53 19.46
CA THR A 994 6.17 -17.20 18.49
C THR A 994 5.63 -17.19 17.06
N TYR A 995 5.60 -16.00 16.46
CA TYR A 995 4.75 -15.68 15.30
C TYR A 995 5.55 -15.17 14.08
N MET A 996 6.75 -14.61 14.28
CA MET A 996 7.83 -14.65 13.29
C MET A 996 8.93 -15.61 13.74
N ILE A 997 9.71 -16.02 12.76
CA ILE A 997 10.83 -16.92 12.89
C ILE A 997 12.08 -16.09 12.58
N GLY A 998 12.99 -15.95 13.55
CA GLY A 998 14.24 -15.21 13.38
C GLY A 998 15.16 -15.88 12.36
N GLU A 999 16.01 -15.10 11.66
CA GLU A 999 16.93 -15.64 10.66
C GLU A 999 17.91 -16.66 11.26
N ASP A 1000 18.41 -16.42 12.47
CA ASP A 1000 19.32 -17.35 13.17
C ASP A 1000 18.61 -18.65 13.55
N THR A 1001 17.38 -18.56 14.06
CA THR A 1001 16.52 -19.72 14.37
C THR A 1001 16.22 -20.53 13.11
N TRP A 1002 15.94 -19.84 12.00
CA TRP A 1002 15.68 -20.44 10.69
C TRP A 1002 16.94 -21.11 10.10
N ALA A 1003 18.10 -20.48 10.22
CA ALA A 1003 19.39 -21.03 9.80
C ALA A 1003 19.78 -22.27 10.62
N ASP A 1004 19.63 -22.21 11.94
CA ASP A 1004 19.93 -23.32 12.85
C ASP A 1004 18.99 -24.52 12.64
N ALA A 1005 17.69 -24.29 12.44
CA ALA A 1005 16.76 -25.37 12.11
C ALA A 1005 17.05 -26.00 10.73
N LYS A 1006 17.46 -25.21 9.73
CA LYS A 1006 17.92 -25.73 8.42
C LYS A 1006 19.19 -26.59 8.57
N ARG A 1007 20.10 -26.23 9.48
CA ARG A 1007 21.29 -27.04 9.84
C ARG A 1007 20.86 -28.35 10.50
N LYS A 1008 20.15 -28.28 11.63
CA LYS A 1008 19.64 -29.46 12.38
C LYS A 1008 18.85 -30.44 11.50
N LEU A 1009 18.02 -29.93 10.59
CA LEU A 1009 17.29 -30.74 9.60
C LEU A 1009 18.24 -31.52 8.69
N ARG A 1010 19.27 -30.89 8.13
CA ARG A 1010 20.28 -31.57 7.28
C ARG A 1010 21.05 -32.61 8.07
N ASP A 1011 21.52 -32.26 9.26
CA ASP A 1011 22.36 -33.13 10.08
C ASP A 1011 21.63 -34.42 10.46
N LYS A 1012 20.34 -34.32 10.84
CA LYS A 1012 19.52 -35.48 11.25
C LYS A 1012 18.99 -36.32 10.08
N PHE A 1013 18.75 -35.72 8.90
CA PHE A 1013 18.12 -36.40 7.75
C PHE A 1013 19.05 -36.57 6.55
N TYR A 1014 20.37 -36.38 6.71
CA TYR A 1014 21.38 -36.39 5.64
C TYR A 1014 21.23 -37.57 4.65
N ALA A 1015 20.96 -38.78 5.15
CA ALA A 1015 20.81 -40.00 4.35
C ALA A 1015 19.34 -40.39 4.03
N ARG A 1016 18.37 -39.48 4.18
CA ARG A 1016 16.93 -39.76 3.98
C ARG A 1016 16.41 -39.15 2.67
N PRO A 1017 15.64 -39.89 1.85
CA PRO A 1017 15.25 -39.47 0.50
C PRO A 1017 14.31 -38.26 0.45
N ASN A 1018 13.64 -37.93 1.56
CA ASN A 1018 12.71 -36.79 1.65
C ASN A 1018 13.37 -35.49 2.13
N LEU A 1019 14.66 -35.49 2.49
CA LEU A 1019 15.37 -34.26 2.85
C LEU A 1019 15.39 -33.25 1.69
N GLU A 1020 15.63 -33.73 0.45
CA GLU A 1020 15.61 -32.90 -0.77
C GLU A 1020 14.27 -32.15 -0.91
N LEU A 1021 13.15 -32.84 -0.69
CA LEU A 1021 11.80 -32.28 -0.73
C LEU A 1021 11.63 -31.17 0.32
N CYS A 1022 12.00 -31.43 1.58
CA CYS A 1022 11.85 -30.48 2.67
C CYS A 1022 12.71 -29.21 2.46
N LEU A 1023 13.94 -29.37 1.93
CA LEU A 1023 14.80 -28.24 1.57
C LEU A 1023 14.23 -27.42 0.40
N ASN A 1024 13.52 -28.03 -0.55
CA ASN A 1024 12.83 -27.31 -1.63
C ASN A 1024 11.62 -26.51 -1.11
N ILE A 1025 10.81 -27.09 -0.20
CA ILE A 1025 9.71 -26.38 0.50
C ILE A 1025 10.25 -25.11 1.18
N ILE A 1026 11.30 -25.27 1.98
CA ILE A 1026 11.97 -24.18 2.70
C ILE A 1026 12.46 -23.09 1.73
N LYS A 1027 13.12 -23.49 0.64
CA LYS A 1027 13.71 -22.58 -0.35
C LYS A 1027 12.67 -21.77 -1.13
N ASP A 1028 11.52 -22.34 -1.47
CA ASP A 1028 10.46 -21.60 -2.15
C ASP A 1028 9.59 -20.76 -1.21
N PHE A 1029 9.51 -21.11 0.08
CA PHE A 1029 9.02 -20.21 1.11
C PHE A 1029 9.96 -19.00 1.30
N GLU A 1030 11.28 -19.21 1.34
CA GLU A 1030 12.28 -18.12 1.39
C GLU A 1030 12.18 -17.19 0.17
N ALA A 1031 12.04 -17.75 -1.03
CA ALA A 1031 11.94 -16.99 -2.27
C ALA A 1031 10.64 -16.16 -2.40
N THR A 1032 9.57 -16.58 -1.73
CA THR A 1032 8.28 -15.86 -1.72
C THR A 1032 8.13 -14.88 -0.56
N ASN A 1033 8.88 -15.08 0.53
CA ASN A 1033 8.88 -14.27 1.75
C ASN A 1033 10.30 -13.78 2.17
N PRO A 1034 11.03 -13.05 1.30
CA PRO A 1034 12.45 -12.75 1.49
C PRO A 1034 12.76 -11.61 2.49
N LYS A 1035 11.82 -11.24 3.37
CA LYS A 1035 11.99 -10.15 4.36
C LYS A 1035 11.61 -10.58 5.78
N ASN A 1036 10.45 -11.23 5.91
CA ASN A 1036 9.83 -11.62 7.17
C ASN A 1036 9.33 -13.06 7.03
N LYS A 1037 9.64 -13.95 7.99
CA LYS A 1037 9.25 -15.36 7.94
C LYS A 1037 8.23 -15.67 9.04
N TYR A 1038 6.94 -15.65 8.70
CA TYR A 1038 5.86 -15.86 9.67
C TYR A 1038 5.61 -17.34 9.94
N LYS A 1039 5.27 -17.69 11.19
CA LYS A 1039 4.77 -19.03 11.55
C LYS A 1039 3.45 -19.33 10.82
N SER A 1040 2.51 -18.39 10.83
CA SER A 1040 1.23 -18.51 10.13
C SER A 1040 1.41 -18.83 8.66
N ASP A 1041 2.24 -18.06 7.97
CA ASP A 1041 2.37 -18.13 6.53
C ASP A 1041 3.14 -19.39 6.11
N LEU A 1042 4.09 -19.84 6.94
CA LEU A 1042 4.78 -21.12 6.77
C LEU A 1042 3.85 -22.31 7.00
N GLU A 1043 3.07 -22.32 8.07
CA GLU A 1043 2.12 -23.40 8.37
C GLU A 1043 1.04 -23.47 7.29
N ILE A 1044 0.52 -22.33 6.83
CA ILE A 1044 -0.43 -22.23 5.72
C ILE A 1044 0.21 -22.71 4.40
N PHE A 1045 1.44 -22.28 4.09
CA PHE A 1045 2.18 -22.72 2.90
C PHE A 1045 2.39 -24.24 2.91
N ILE A 1046 2.83 -24.81 4.04
CA ILE A 1046 2.98 -26.27 4.20
C ILE A 1046 1.63 -26.99 4.10
N ARG A 1047 0.56 -26.46 4.69
CA ARG A 1047 -0.76 -27.13 4.71
C ARG A 1047 -1.48 -27.10 3.36
N GLU A 1048 -1.25 -26.08 2.52
CA GLU A 1048 -1.95 -25.89 1.25
C GLU A 1048 -1.11 -26.22 -0.01
N SER A 1049 0.23 -26.29 0.09
CA SER A 1049 1.06 -26.79 -1.01
C SER A 1049 1.06 -28.33 -1.07
N LYS A 1050 1.29 -28.87 -2.27
CA LYS A 1050 1.32 -30.31 -2.53
C LYS A 1050 2.77 -30.81 -2.60
N MET A 1051 2.96 -32.12 -2.42
CA MET A 1051 4.28 -32.76 -2.55
C MET A 1051 4.88 -32.59 -3.95
N GLU A 1052 4.01 -32.47 -4.95
CA GLU A 1052 4.35 -32.33 -6.38
C GLU A 1052 5.06 -30.99 -6.68
N ASP A 1053 4.69 -29.92 -5.96
CA ASP A 1053 5.18 -28.55 -6.19
C ASP A 1053 6.70 -28.41 -6.00
N PHE A 1054 7.31 -29.31 -5.21
CA PHE A 1054 8.69 -29.21 -4.73
C PHE A 1054 9.61 -30.32 -5.28
N LEU A 1055 9.21 -30.99 -6.36
CA LEU A 1055 9.98 -32.06 -6.99
C LEU A 1055 10.99 -31.49 -8.01
N GLN A 1056 12.29 -31.65 -7.75
CA GLN A 1056 13.33 -31.19 -8.69
C GLN A 1056 13.33 -31.97 -10.02
N LYS A 1057 13.64 -31.25 -11.09
CA LYS A 1057 13.83 -31.77 -12.46
C LYS A 1057 15.22 -32.38 -12.62
N GLY A 1058 15.35 -33.64 -12.23
CA GLY A 1058 16.51 -34.48 -12.56
C GLY A 1058 16.24 -35.38 -13.77
N TRP A 1059 17.22 -36.22 -14.12
CA TRP A 1059 17.05 -37.35 -15.05
C TRP A 1059 16.22 -38.45 -14.36
N ARG A 1060 14.89 -38.27 -14.35
CA ARG A 1060 13.91 -39.17 -13.74
C ARG A 1060 12.71 -39.31 -14.68
N LEU A 1061 12.03 -40.46 -14.64
CA LEU A 1061 10.79 -40.69 -15.38
C LEU A 1061 9.60 -40.44 -14.46
N TYR A 1062 8.73 -39.51 -14.83
CA TYR A 1062 7.61 -39.06 -14.00
C TYR A 1062 6.31 -39.75 -14.44
N LEU A 1063 5.42 -40.06 -13.50
CA LEU A 1063 4.11 -40.65 -13.80
C LEU A 1063 2.98 -39.80 -13.23
N PHE A 1064 2.02 -39.44 -14.07
CA PHE A 1064 1.01 -38.41 -13.79
C PHE A 1064 -0.40 -39.01 -13.73
N LEU A 1065 -1.24 -38.49 -12.84
CA LEU A 1065 -2.61 -38.96 -12.63
C LEU A 1065 -3.63 -38.14 -13.42
N PRO A 1066 -4.67 -38.76 -14.00
CA PRO A 1066 -5.89 -38.08 -14.39
C PRO A 1066 -6.96 -38.14 -13.28
N PHE A 1067 -7.56 -36.99 -12.97
CA PHE A 1067 -8.58 -36.86 -11.93
C PHE A 1067 -9.87 -37.62 -12.30
N THR A 1068 -10.24 -38.64 -11.53
CA THR A 1068 -11.58 -39.27 -11.61
C THR A 1068 -12.14 -39.65 -10.22
N ARG A 1069 -13.47 -39.52 -10.10
CA ARG A 1069 -14.40 -39.96 -9.03
C ARG A 1069 -13.84 -40.35 -7.65
N ARG A 1070 -14.36 -39.66 -6.61
CA ARG A 1070 -14.58 -40.31 -5.31
C ARG A 1070 -15.41 -41.59 -5.48
N ARG A 1071 -14.96 -42.68 -4.87
CA ARG A 1071 -15.82 -43.68 -4.23
C ARG A 1071 -15.49 -43.69 -2.74
N GLU A 1072 -16.51 -43.79 -1.91
CA GLU A 1072 -16.37 -43.91 -0.47
C GLU A 1072 -16.27 -45.39 -0.11
N GLU A 1073 -15.07 -45.96 -0.19
CA GLU A 1073 -14.77 -47.31 0.31
C GLU A 1073 -13.57 -47.24 1.26
N SER A 1074 -13.85 -47.41 2.56
CA SER A 1074 -12.88 -47.28 3.64
C SER A 1074 -11.99 -48.52 3.76
N LEU A 1075 -10.81 -48.50 3.13
CA LEU A 1075 -9.81 -49.57 3.24
C LEU A 1075 -8.73 -49.21 4.26
N THR A 1076 -8.90 -49.73 5.49
CA THR A 1076 -7.94 -49.62 6.58
C THR A 1076 -6.70 -50.48 6.31
N MET A 1077 -5.62 -49.88 5.80
CA MET A 1077 -4.31 -50.54 5.78
C MET A 1077 -3.60 -50.34 7.13
N TYR A 1078 -3.24 -51.45 7.76
CA TYR A 1078 -2.23 -51.47 8.82
C TYR A 1078 -0.83 -51.33 8.19
N PHE A 1079 0.10 -50.76 8.96
CA PHE A 1079 1.53 -50.64 8.63
C PHE A 1079 2.31 -51.89 9.06
#